data_AF-A0A944XDB5-F1
#
_entry.id   AF-A0A944XDB5-F1
#
_cell.length_a   1.000
_cell.length_b   1.000
_cell.length_c   1.000
_cell.angle_alpha   90.00
_cell.angle_beta   90.00
_cell.angle_gamma   90.00
#
_symmetry.space_group_name_H-M   'P 1'
#
loop_
_entity.id
_entity.type
_entity.pdbx_description
1 polymer ?
#
loop_
_entity_poly.entity_id
_entity_poly.type
_entity_poly.pdbx_seq_one_letter_code
_entity_poly.pdbx_strand_id
1 'polypeptide(L)'
;MSSSPSLPTLPKTESAPKTEPEILHTLHHFHLGDPSVERDTEEISSDHLPALLNPFRDTSKIRYDYPLVLFANGGESGKHYAQPLTSHLSESIETFSPGKNSARFLKDNISWIEREMRELIEEHNLTQNIEKKSLSNGSNNSTEPLATDILKQAAASLQQHLNLSPENRETLQESLDQLVNSFSQEDRILSYDRYTATKLMIHLVHQRSAERWGKFEKERDSLIRQLTQIIEVEKHKRGDALGTEALEKSVGSNASHFNPAAFSSILPNKSGTIVIPPERMERMDSALKILNQFKRSSIQLYFIHTGDYSVDENKTIKGEVAKDPCSRSADLFDQEAAKLSSLFSACRIAKLEVSNQYSATIHDPWFNNFGWEAFSEQELLLVPAIIALEPANRLAQEGLSSFSQLLGSGRPIQIMSRVKGHANPAATEKSSPFRDFRLELGYIAMAHRQCYVAQSSAARYQHLIQGFIEATEIPRTAIHLINTGVQEQSTIHEEDPHLISPNITKSKKQFLLDPWMVSSAALESRVHPFFRINPESGDTFAERMNFSVNPQPDRDWATHPFSYRDESGDVTHTELAFTFADYALLVPKLRSHFRLIPDNFESDSLSPVAEYLTHNETTRFSLIPFVWTMNRDNVMHRAVVSRELILACRDRLNYWHTLQEIAGVKSPHIEQAINDTTLTIEARKNSEISELKTVHTSELQELQNDATTKVMGQLAQVLMGMNPAAMQGDSTSSRNSSIPQSSSETESSSPAESEESATEDNSEQSETVAASEPAAEVSEDPWIETMLCTTCNDCTNMNPQMFVYNDDKQAYIADPNAGTYAELVEAAEICPSRCIHPGLPLNSSEADLDELIERAAPFNQI
;
A
#
# COMPACT_ATOMS: atom_id res chain seq x y z
N MET A 1 19.14 21.48 15.55
CA MET A 1 19.51 22.37 14.43
C MET A 1 19.75 21.48 13.22
N SER A 2 18.81 21.47 12.28
CA SER A 2 18.86 20.64 11.08
C SER A 2 19.54 21.46 9.98
N SER A 3 20.80 21.14 9.66
CA SER A 3 21.37 21.55 8.39
C SER A 3 20.69 20.71 7.32
N SER A 4 19.98 21.35 6.39
CA SER A 4 19.47 20.67 5.19
C SER A 4 20.61 19.85 4.57
N PRO A 5 20.37 18.59 4.16
CA PRO A 5 21.41 17.81 3.50
C PRO A 5 21.93 18.60 2.30
N SER A 6 23.25 18.61 2.11
CA SER A 6 23.85 19.23 0.93
C SER A 6 23.24 18.61 -0.32
N LEU A 7 22.80 19.45 -1.26
CA LEU A 7 22.31 18.95 -2.55
C LEU A 7 23.41 18.12 -3.23
N PRO A 8 23.05 16.99 -3.88
CA PRO A 8 23.94 16.24 -4.76
C PRO A 8 24.61 17.15 -5.79
N THR A 9 25.83 16.81 -6.21
CA THR A 9 26.56 17.58 -7.22
C THR A 9 26.93 16.70 -8.42
N LEU A 10 26.79 17.23 -9.62
CA LEU A 10 27.43 16.62 -10.79
C LEU A 10 28.96 16.78 -10.69
N PRO A 11 29.72 15.76 -11.12
CA PRO A 11 31.18 15.80 -11.18
C PRO A 11 31.63 16.92 -12.11
N LYS A 12 32.69 17.65 -11.72
CA LYS A 12 33.29 18.68 -12.56
C LYS A 12 34.11 18.02 -13.66
N THR A 13 33.84 18.39 -14.91
CA THR A 13 34.51 17.89 -16.10
C THR A 13 36.00 18.31 -16.11
N GLU A 14 36.88 17.48 -15.55
CA GLU A 14 38.34 17.67 -15.65
C GLU A 14 38.96 16.67 -16.65
N SER A 15 39.41 17.21 -17.78
CA SER A 15 40.18 16.59 -18.88
C SER A 15 39.41 15.85 -20.00
N ALA A 16 39.92 16.03 -21.23
CA ALA A 16 39.32 15.54 -22.48
C ALA A 16 39.37 14.00 -22.61
N PRO A 17 38.28 13.34 -23.05
CA PRO A 17 38.20 11.89 -23.11
C PRO A 17 38.99 11.31 -24.30
N LYS A 18 39.14 9.97 -24.27
CA LYS A 18 39.31 9.12 -25.46
C LYS A 18 38.25 9.52 -26.51
N THR A 19 38.49 9.28 -27.80
CA THR A 19 37.54 9.61 -28.86
C THR A 19 36.15 9.06 -28.53
N GLU A 20 35.13 9.93 -28.46
CA GLU A 20 33.71 9.65 -28.22
C GLU A 20 33.20 8.30 -28.81
N PRO A 21 33.53 7.92 -30.08
CA PRO A 21 33.12 6.63 -30.64
C PRO A 21 33.68 5.39 -29.92
N GLU A 22 34.87 5.46 -29.31
CA GLU A 22 35.45 4.33 -28.57
C GLU A 22 34.70 4.07 -27.26
N ILE A 23 34.29 5.14 -26.56
CA ILE A 23 33.50 5.04 -25.33
C ILE A 23 32.12 4.48 -25.66
N LEU A 24 31.47 5.02 -26.70
CA LEU A 24 30.17 4.54 -27.15
C LEU A 24 30.22 3.05 -27.55
N HIS A 25 31.23 2.65 -28.33
CA HIS A 25 31.46 1.25 -28.69
C HIS A 25 31.61 0.36 -27.44
N THR A 26 32.44 0.77 -26.48
CA THR A 26 32.69 0.01 -25.26
C THR A 26 31.42 -0.16 -24.42
N LEU A 27 30.68 0.92 -24.19
CA LEU A 27 29.44 0.90 -23.40
C LEU A 27 28.32 0.09 -24.08
N HIS A 28 28.18 0.22 -25.40
CA HIS A 28 27.19 -0.53 -26.18
C HIS A 28 27.50 -2.03 -26.17
N HIS A 29 28.76 -2.41 -26.40
CA HIS A 29 29.20 -3.80 -26.33
C HIS A 29 29.02 -4.39 -24.92
N PHE A 30 29.28 -3.62 -23.86
CA PHE A 30 29.00 -4.06 -22.49
C PHE A 30 27.50 -4.30 -22.30
N HIS A 31 26.66 -3.36 -22.71
CA HIS A 31 25.20 -3.52 -22.64
C HIS A 31 24.77 -4.81 -23.36
N LEU A 32 25.30 -5.09 -24.54
CA LEU A 32 24.98 -6.30 -25.31
C LEU A 32 25.55 -7.60 -24.72
N GLY A 33 26.38 -7.53 -23.68
CA GLY A 33 26.94 -8.70 -22.98
C GLY A 33 28.24 -9.23 -23.59
N ASP A 34 29.02 -8.38 -24.27
CA ASP A 34 30.34 -8.74 -24.78
C ASP A 34 31.38 -8.73 -23.64
N PRO A 35 31.97 -9.87 -23.25
CA PRO A 35 32.93 -9.93 -22.16
C PRO A 35 34.28 -9.30 -22.52
N SER A 36 34.56 -9.03 -23.80
CA SER A 36 35.86 -8.49 -24.23
C SER A 36 36.10 -7.07 -23.74
N VAL A 37 35.04 -6.28 -23.54
CA VAL A 37 35.10 -4.88 -23.13
C VAL A 37 35.07 -4.66 -21.62
N GLU A 38 34.84 -5.72 -20.82
CA GLU A 38 34.74 -5.59 -19.35
C GLU A 38 35.99 -4.97 -18.72
N ARG A 39 37.17 -5.22 -19.29
CA ARG A 39 38.46 -4.67 -18.81
C ARG A 39 38.65 -3.18 -19.14
N ASP A 40 37.91 -2.70 -20.13
CA ASP A 40 37.98 -1.31 -20.60
C ASP A 40 36.90 -0.43 -19.95
N THR A 41 36.04 -1.03 -19.13
CA THR A 41 34.98 -0.38 -18.35
C THR A 41 35.34 -0.28 -16.87
N GLU A 42 34.79 0.71 -16.17
CA GLU A 42 34.97 0.88 -14.73
C GLU A 42 33.85 0.17 -13.95
N GLU A 43 34.23 -0.64 -12.96
CA GLU A 43 33.29 -1.35 -12.08
C GLU A 43 32.63 -0.40 -11.07
N ILE A 44 31.39 -0.70 -10.70
CA ILE A 44 30.69 0.05 -9.66
C ILE A 44 31.14 -0.40 -8.27
N SER A 45 31.66 0.55 -7.48
CA SER A 45 32.14 0.28 -6.13
C SER A 45 30.98 0.03 -5.15
N SER A 46 31.29 -0.64 -4.03
CA SER A 46 30.29 -1.08 -3.04
C SER A 46 29.57 0.06 -2.32
N ASP A 47 30.13 1.26 -2.36
CA ASP A 47 29.58 2.45 -1.72
C ASP A 47 28.52 3.15 -2.57
N HIS A 48 28.37 2.83 -3.86
CA HIS A 48 27.35 3.42 -4.71
C HIS A 48 25.92 2.99 -4.32
N LEU A 49 24.98 3.95 -4.38
CA LEU A 49 23.54 3.76 -4.20
C LEU A 49 22.77 4.42 -5.35
N PRO A 50 21.55 3.97 -5.66
CA PRO A 50 20.63 4.73 -6.51
C PRO A 50 20.47 6.16 -6.00
N ALA A 51 20.44 7.13 -6.90
CA ALA A 51 20.43 8.55 -6.53
C ALA A 51 19.32 8.91 -5.53
N LEU A 52 18.11 8.38 -5.75
CA LEU A 52 16.95 8.58 -4.88
C LEU A 52 17.14 8.03 -3.46
N LEU A 53 18.03 7.05 -3.26
CA LEU A 53 18.26 6.42 -1.96
C LEU A 53 19.47 6.99 -1.21
N ASN A 54 20.24 7.89 -1.83
CA ASN A 54 21.42 8.48 -1.20
C ASN A 54 21.12 9.24 0.11
N PRO A 55 20.03 10.04 0.23
CA PRO A 55 19.67 10.70 1.49
C PRO A 55 19.42 9.72 2.65
N PHE A 56 19.18 8.45 2.34
CA PHE A 56 18.82 7.41 3.30
C PHE A 56 20.00 6.56 3.80
N ARG A 57 21.24 6.94 3.45
CA ARG A 57 22.45 6.31 4.01
C ARG A 57 22.55 6.44 5.53
N ASP A 58 22.07 7.55 6.09
CA ASP A 58 22.11 7.85 7.51
C ASP A 58 20.71 7.71 8.12
N THR A 59 20.41 6.50 8.61
CA THR A 59 19.08 6.14 9.14
C THR A 59 18.79 6.78 10.50
N SER A 60 19.80 7.33 11.19
CA SER A 60 19.60 8.07 12.44
C SER A 60 18.75 9.33 12.28
N LYS A 61 18.67 9.85 11.05
CA LYS A 61 17.89 11.04 10.70
C LYS A 61 16.47 10.72 10.22
N ILE A 62 16.12 9.45 10.07
CA ILE A 62 14.88 9.01 9.44
C ILE A 62 13.97 8.36 10.47
N ARG A 63 12.75 8.89 10.58
CA ARG A 63 11.68 8.22 11.34
C ARG A 63 10.97 7.23 10.42
N TYR A 64 10.70 6.05 10.96
CA TYR A 64 9.92 5.00 10.32
C TYR A 64 9.04 4.30 11.36
N ASP A 65 8.11 3.46 10.90
CA ASP A 65 7.01 2.91 11.72
C ASP A 65 7.44 2.05 12.92
N TYR A 66 8.69 1.57 12.94
CA TYR A 66 9.19 0.73 14.03
C TYR A 66 9.97 1.54 15.05
N PRO A 67 10.02 1.10 16.32
CA PRO A 67 9.41 -0.13 16.82
C PRO A 67 7.88 -0.03 16.97
N LEU A 68 7.20 -1.18 16.93
CA LEU A 68 5.76 -1.28 17.11
C LEU A 68 5.44 -1.66 18.57
N VAL A 69 4.42 -1.04 19.13
CA VAL A 69 3.73 -1.51 20.34
C VAL A 69 2.76 -2.60 19.92
N LEU A 70 2.83 -3.77 20.55
CA LEU A 70 1.92 -4.89 20.37
C LEU A 70 0.95 -4.92 21.56
N PHE A 71 -0.35 -4.77 21.29
CA PHE A 71 -1.36 -4.63 22.33
C PHE A 71 -1.87 -5.98 22.82
N ALA A 72 -1.84 -6.20 24.13
CA ALA A 72 -2.24 -7.47 24.72
C ALA A 72 -3.76 -7.74 24.69
N ASN A 73 -4.61 -6.75 24.41
CA ASN A 73 -6.07 -6.89 24.35
C ASN A 73 -6.69 -6.30 23.06
N GLY A 74 -5.90 -6.15 21.99
CA GLY A 74 -6.39 -5.55 20.72
C GLY A 74 -6.72 -4.05 20.80
N GLY A 75 -6.12 -3.34 21.77
CA GLY A 75 -6.29 -1.89 21.98
C GLY A 75 -7.67 -1.51 22.53
N GLU A 76 -7.94 -0.20 22.66
CA GLU A 76 -9.19 0.34 23.23
C GLU A 76 -10.46 -0.05 22.45
N SER A 77 -10.32 -0.41 21.17
CA SER A 77 -11.42 -0.79 20.27
C SER A 77 -11.49 -2.30 19.97
N GLY A 78 -10.57 -3.11 20.49
CA GLY A 78 -10.50 -4.56 20.22
C GLY A 78 -10.14 -4.94 18.78
N LYS A 79 -9.67 -3.98 17.96
CA LYS A 79 -9.29 -4.17 16.55
C LYS A 79 -7.89 -3.68 16.20
N HIS A 80 -7.17 -3.07 17.13
CA HIS A 80 -5.84 -2.52 16.92
C HIS A 80 -4.82 -3.42 17.60
N TYR A 81 -4.14 -4.28 16.83
CA TYR A 81 -3.18 -5.25 17.37
C TYR A 81 -1.76 -4.70 17.49
N ALA A 82 -1.40 -3.72 16.66
CA ALA A 82 -0.10 -3.09 16.70
C ALA A 82 -0.16 -1.63 16.23
N GLN A 83 0.73 -0.79 16.76
CA GLN A 83 0.86 0.62 16.40
C GLN A 83 2.32 1.09 16.54
N PRO A 84 2.80 2.05 15.74
CA PRO A 84 4.11 2.68 15.92
C PRO A 84 4.24 3.29 17.30
N LEU A 85 5.39 3.07 17.95
CA LEU A 85 5.69 3.64 19.27
C LEU A 85 5.51 5.16 19.27
N THR A 86 5.99 5.83 18.23
CA THR A 86 5.86 7.29 18.09
C THR A 86 4.41 7.74 18.12
N SER A 87 3.54 7.11 17.33
CA SER A 87 2.10 7.44 17.28
C SER A 87 1.43 7.19 18.62
N HIS A 88 1.72 6.04 19.25
CA HIS A 88 1.12 5.68 20.52
C HIS A 88 1.55 6.61 21.67
N LEU A 89 2.82 7.03 21.71
CA LEU A 89 3.30 8.02 22.70
C LEU A 89 2.61 9.37 22.52
N SER A 90 2.46 9.85 21.28
CA SER A 90 1.78 11.10 20.97
C SER A 90 0.31 11.07 21.37
N GLU A 91 -0.44 10.05 20.95
CA GLU A 91 -1.86 9.88 21.25
C GLU A 91 -2.13 9.71 22.76
N SER A 92 -1.27 8.94 23.45
CA SER A 92 -1.37 8.76 24.90
C SER A 92 -1.25 10.10 25.64
N ILE A 93 -0.27 10.93 25.27
CA ILE A 93 -0.06 12.25 25.90
C ILE A 93 -1.21 13.21 25.61
N GLU A 94 -1.76 13.20 24.39
CA GLU A 94 -2.92 14.02 24.04
C GLU A 94 -4.15 13.65 24.88
N THR A 95 -4.31 12.38 25.23
CA THR A 95 -5.44 11.86 26.00
C THR A 95 -5.48 12.41 27.43
N PHE A 96 -4.37 12.38 28.16
CA PHE A 96 -4.33 12.89 29.54
C PHE A 96 -3.86 14.35 29.67
N SER A 97 -3.34 14.94 28.59
CA SER A 97 -2.79 16.30 28.59
C SER A 97 -3.10 17.07 27.29
N PRO A 98 -4.38 17.41 27.00
CA PRO A 98 -4.78 18.07 25.76
C PRO A 98 -4.33 19.56 25.68
N GLY A 99 -3.99 20.20 26.81
CA GLY A 99 -3.59 21.61 26.83
C GLY A 99 -2.16 21.84 26.31
N LYS A 100 -1.92 22.96 25.59
CA LYS A 100 -0.56 23.34 25.14
C LYS A 100 0.45 23.51 26.28
N ASN A 101 -0.02 23.87 27.49
CA ASN A 101 0.82 24.14 28.66
C ASN A 101 0.81 23.01 29.71
N SER A 102 0.01 21.96 29.54
CA SER A 102 -0.02 20.82 30.46
C SER A 102 1.05 19.79 30.09
N ALA A 103 1.67 19.15 31.09
CA ALA A 103 2.79 18.20 30.93
C ALA A 103 3.93 18.71 30.02
N ARG A 104 4.24 20.01 30.07
CA ARG A 104 5.21 20.67 29.17
C ARG A 104 6.57 19.98 29.16
N PHE A 105 7.10 19.62 30.34
CA PHE A 105 8.39 18.92 30.44
C PHE A 105 8.41 17.58 29.69
N LEU A 106 7.30 16.84 29.70
CA LEU A 106 7.19 15.58 28.97
C LEU A 106 7.09 15.83 27.45
N LYS A 107 6.23 16.76 27.03
CA LYS A 107 6.03 17.11 25.62
C LYS A 107 7.32 17.60 24.97
N ASP A 108 8.08 18.44 25.67
CA ASP A 108 9.35 18.98 25.18
C ASP A 108 10.44 17.89 25.03
N ASN A 109 10.29 16.74 25.72
CA ASN A 109 11.29 15.67 25.75
C ASN A 109 10.80 14.33 25.17
N ILE A 110 9.66 14.30 24.47
CA ILE A 110 9.10 13.04 23.91
C ILE A 110 10.05 12.36 22.92
N SER A 111 10.72 13.15 22.07
CA SER A 111 11.68 12.62 21.09
C SER A 111 12.94 12.05 21.76
N TRP A 112 13.29 12.56 22.94
CA TRP A 112 14.39 12.03 23.74
C TRP A 112 14.02 10.67 24.33
N ILE A 113 12.82 10.55 24.93
CA ILE A 113 12.30 9.28 25.47
C ILE A 113 12.24 8.24 24.35
N GLU A 114 11.69 8.62 23.19
CA GLU A 114 11.59 7.70 22.05
C GLU A 114 12.96 7.15 21.65
N ARG A 115 13.97 8.01 21.54
CA ARG A 115 15.34 7.60 21.22
C ARG A 115 15.92 6.67 22.29
N GLU A 116 15.80 7.03 23.57
CA GLU A 116 16.27 6.21 24.68
C GLU A 116 15.60 4.83 24.68
N MET A 117 14.28 4.76 24.44
CA MET A 117 13.58 3.49 24.31
C MET A 117 14.13 2.64 23.16
N ARG A 118 14.43 3.24 22.00
CA ARG A 118 15.03 2.54 20.85
C ARG A 118 16.40 1.95 21.20
N GLU A 119 17.26 2.73 21.87
CA GLU A 119 18.58 2.28 22.31
C GLU A 119 18.48 1.11 23.30
N LEU A 120 17.62 1.22 24.31
CA LEU A 120 17.36 0.14 25.27
C LEU A 120 16.83 -1.15 24.61
N ILE A 121 15.99 -1.03 23.59
CA ILE A 121 15.48 -2.18 22.81
C ILE A 121 16.61 -2.85 22.02
N GLU A 122 17.50 -2.07 21.40
CA GLU A 122 18.65 -2.61 20.68
C GLU A 122 19.60 -3.36 21.61
N GLU A 123 19.90 -2.80 22.78
CA GLU A 123 20.72 -3.44 23.81
C GLU A 123 20.09 -4.75 24.32
N HIS A 124 18.78 -4.74 24.56
CA HIS A 124 18.03 -5.93 24.96
C HIS A 124 18.15 -7.03 23.89
N ASN A 125 17.93 -6.67 22.62
CA ASN A 125 18.00 -7.61 21.49
C ASN A 125 19.42 -8.17 21.30
N LEU A 126 20.46 -7.36 21.48
CA LEU A 126 21.86 -7.80 21.40
C LEU A 126 22.17 -8.81 22.51
N THR A 127 21.75 -8.53 23.74
CA THR A 127 21.97 -9.40 24.90
C THR A 127 21.28 -10.75 24.70
N GLN A 128 20.01 -10.75 24.29
CA GLN A 128 19.26 -11.98 23.97
C GLN A 128 19.92 -12.80 22.85
N ASN A 129 20.44 -12.15 21.81
CA ASN A 129 21.11 -12.84 20.71
C ASN A 129 22.44 -13.50 21.13
N ILE A 130 23.15 -12.92 22.09
CA ILE A 130 24.39 -13.49 22.66
C ILE A 130 24.05 -14.69 23.55
N GLU A 131 23.02 -14.57 24.39
CA GLU A 131 22.54 -15.64 25.26
C GLU A 131 22.05 -16.85 24.45
N LYS A 132 21.23 -16.63 23.41
CA LYS A 132 20.73 -17.68 22.50
C LYS A 132 21.84 -18.40 21.73
N LYS A 133 22.96 -17.71 21.41
CA LYS A 133 24.13 -18.35 20.78
C LYS A 133 24.96 -19.18 21.77
N SER A 134 24.85 -18.89 23.06
CA SER A 134 25.66 -19.51 24.11
C SER A 134 24.97 -20.71 24.77
N LEU A 135 23.63 -20.78 24.71
CA LEU A 135 22.83 -21.88 25.23
C LEU A 135 22.13 -22.61 24.07
N SER A 136 22.53 -23.86 23.81
CA SER A 136 21.86 -24.78 22.88
C SER A 136 20.50 -25.29 23.39
N ASN A 137 19.97 -24.74 24.49
CA ASN A 137 18.67 -25.09 25.04
C ASN A 137 17.81 -23.84 25.21
N GLY A 138 16.67 -23.83 24.51
CA GLY A 138 15.69 -22.75 24.47
C GLY A 138 15.27 -22.28 25.86
N SER A 139 15.49 -20.98 26.12
CA SER A 139 14.90 -20.29 27.26
C SER A 139 13.47 -19.87 26.92
N ASN A 140 12.55 -20.17 27.82
CA ASN A 140 11.09 -20.11 27.70
C ASN A 140 10.47 -18.71 27.90
N ASN A 141 11.22 -17.63 27.72
CA ASN A 141 10.67 -16.29 27.86
C ASN A 141 10.38 -15.69 26.48
N SER A 142 9.16 -15.17 26.35
CA SER A 142 8.73 -14.30 25.27
C SER A 142 9.83 -13.31 24.87
N THR A 143 10.18 -13.29 23.59
CA THR A 143 11.41 -12.67 23.07
C THR A 143 11.36 -11.14 23.07
N GLU A 144 10.16 -10.57 23.01
CA GLU A 144 9.94 -9.13 22.94
C GLU A 144 9.86 -8.53 24.36
N PRO A 145 10.57 -7.42 24.63
CA PRO A 145 10.53 -6.76 25.93
C PRO A 145 9.14 -6.18 26.23
N LEU A 146 8.78 -6.15 27.52
CA LEU A 146 7.57 -5.47 28.00
C LEU A 146 7.70 -3.96 27.80
N ALA A 147 6.67 -3.35 27.22
CA ALA A 147 6.68 -1.93 26.89
C ALA A 147 6.82 -1.06 28.14
N THR A 148 6.13 -1.42 29.22
CA THR A 148 6.17 -0.73 30.51
C THR A 148 7.57 -0.75 31.14
N ASP A 149 8.33 -1.84 30.97
CA ASP A 149 9.64 -1.97 31.60
C ASP A 149 10.69 -1.10 30.89
N ILE A 150 10.64 -1.08 29.56
CA ILE A 150 11.49 -0.20 28.74
C ILE A 150 11.13 1.27 29.00
N LEU A 151 9.84 1.59 29.05
CA LEU A 151 9.39 2.96 29.31
C LEU A 151 9.78 3.45 30.71
N LYS A 152 9.67 2.60 31.74
CA LYS A 152 10.13 2.95 33.11
C LYS A 152 11.63 3.23 33.16
N GLN A 153 12.43 2.44 32.45
CA GLN A 153 13.87 2.66 32.34
C GLN A 153 14.17 3.99 31.63
N ALA A 154 13.55 4.23 30.48
CA ALA A 154 13.70 5.49 29.74
C ALA A 154 13.23 6.72 30.55
N ALA A 155 12.13 6.58 31.30
CA ALA A 155 11.62 7.62 32.20
C ALA A 155 12.61 7.95 33.32
N ALA A 156 13.26 6.93 33.91
CA ALA A 156 14.29 7.11 34.92
C ALA A 156 15.54 7.77 34.33
N SER A 157 15.99 7.36 33.14
CA SER A 157 17.10 7.99 32.43
C SER A 157 16.81 9.47 32.13
N LEU A 158 15.58 9.80 31.72
CA LEU A 158 15.18 11.18 31.44
C LEU A 158 15.27 12.06 32.69
N GLN A 159 14.80 11.57 33.83
CA GLN A 159 14.88 12.33 35.09
C GLN A 159 16.33 12.57 35.56
N GLN A 160 17.23 11.62 35.30
CA GLN A 160 18.65 11.80 35.58
C GLN A 160 19.31 12.79 34.61
N HIS A 161 18.87 12.78 33.34
CA HIS A 161 19.35 13.69 32.31
C HIS A 161 18.90 15.14 32.54
N LEU A 162 17.64 15.33 32.91
CA LEU A 162 17.05 16.63 33.19
C LEU A 162 17.34 17.05 34.63
N ASN A 163 18.36 17.88 34.83
CA ASN A 163 18.75 18.43 36.14
C ASN A 163 17.73 19.46 36.67
N LEU A 164 16.50 19.03 36.96
CA LEU A 164 15.37 19.86 37.38
C LEU A 164 15.33 20.05 38.90
N SER A 165 14.65 21.12 39.35
CA SER A 165 14.31 21.36 40.76
C SER A 165 13.38 20.27 41.32
N PRO A 166 13.32 20.09 42.66
CA PRO A 166 12.48 19.05 43.27
C PRO A 166 11.00 19.11 42.85
N GLU A 167 10.41 20.31 42.83
CA GLU A 167 9.00 20.53 42.43
C GLU A 167 8.74 20.16 40.95
N ASN A 168 9.65 20.57 40.06
CA ASN A 168 9.54 20.25 38.63
C ASN A 168 9.78 18.76 38.35
N ARG A 169 10.62 18.11 39.15
CA ARG A 169 10.85 16.67 39.08
C ARG A 169 9.61 15.88 39.47
N GLU A 170 8.91 16.30 40.52
CA GLU A 170 7.64 15.70 40.95
C GLU A 170 6.57 15.86 39.86
N THR A 171 6.44 17.06 39.29
CA THR A 171 5.51 17.32 38.16
C THR A 171 5.80 16.45 36.94
N LEU A 172 7.09 16.27 36.59
CA LEU A 172 7.49 15.38 35.50
C LEU A 172 7.23 13.91 35.85
N GLN A 173 7.46 13.48 37.09
CA GLN A 173 7.17 12.13 37.56
C GLN A 173 5.68 11.80 37.41
N GLU A 174 4.78 12.69 37.84
CA GLU A 174 3.34 12.48 37.69
C GLU A 174 2.93 12.30 36.22
N SER A 175 3.51 13.12 35.33
CA SER A 175 3.25 13.01 33.88
C SER A 175 3.81 11.71 33.28
N LEU A 176 4.98 11.27 33.74
CA LEU A 176 5.59 9.99 33.34
C LEU A 176 4.81 8.79 33.87
N ASP A 177 4.28 8.86 35.09
CA ASP A 177 3.45 7.80 35.66
C ASP A 177 2.13 7.68 34.90
N GLN A 178 1.51 8.80 34.50
CA GLN A 178 0.35 8.80 33.62
C GLN A 178 0.65 8.16 32.26
N LEU A 179 1.81 8.47 31.68
CA LEU A 179 2.26 7.84 30.43
C LEU A 179 2.52 6.33 30.61
N VAL A 180 3.14 5.90 31.71
CA VAL A 180 3.34 4.47 31.99
C VAL A 180 2.00 3.75 32.16
N ASN A 181 1.02 4.41 32.77
CA ASN A 181 -0.32 3.85 32.96
C ASN A 181 -1.16 3.79 31.68
N SER A 182 -0.75 4.44 30.57
CA SER A 182 -1.44 4.29 29.28
C SER A 182 -1.11 2.95 28.61
N PHE A 183 -0.02 2.30 29.01
CA PHE A 183 0.35 0.96 28.55
C PHE A 183 -0.22 -0.11 29.48
N SER A 184 -0.69 -1.23 28.90
CA SER A 184 -1.02 -2.43 29.68
C SER A 184 0.25 -3.11 30.19
N GLN A 185 0.15 -3.83 31.30
CA GLN A 185 1.25 -4.62 31.87
C GLN A 185 1.74 -5.75 30.94
N GLU A 186 0.95 -6.12 29.94
CA GLU A 186 1.25 -7.19 28.99
C GLU A 186 1.65 -6.67 27.60
N ASP A 187 1.61 -5.35 27.37
CA ASP A 187 1.99 -4.77 26.08
C ASP A 187 3.48 -4.95 25.81
N ARG A 188 3.83 -5.20 24.55
CA ARG A 188 5.21 -5.55 24.14
C ARG A 188 5.72 -4.62 23.07
N ILE A 189 7.04 -4.52 22.93
CA ILE A 189 7.66 -3.73 21.87
C ILE A 189 8.37 -4.64 20.86
N LEU A 190 8.04 -4.47 19.59
CA LEU A 190 8.59 -5.22 18.46
C LEU A 190 9.47 -4.33 17.58
N SER A 191 10.75 -4.67 17.50
CA SER A 191 11.70 -4.07 16.55
C SER A 191 11.59 -4.67 15.14
N TYR A 192 12.16 -3.97 14.16
CA TYR A 192 12.27 -4.46 12.80
C TYR A 192 13.45 -5.45 12.67
N ASP A 193 13.17 -6.68 12.29
CA ASP A 193 14.15 -7.73 12.04
C ASP A 193 13.63 -8.74 10.99
N ARG A 194 14.43 -9.77 10.70
CA ARG A 194 14.08 -10.82 9.70
C ARG A 194 12.93 -11.74 10.12
N TYR A 195 12.46 -11.65 11.36
CA TYR A 195 11.41 -12.45 11.98
C TYR A 195 10.19 -11.62 12.38
N THR A 196 10.19 -10.31 12.18
CA THR A 196 9.09 -9.39 12.53
C THR A 196 7.74 -9.90 12.04
N ALA A 197 7.65 -10.39 10.80
CA ALA A 197 6.39 -10.93 10.28
C ALA A 197 5.92 -12.19 11.02
N THR A 198 6.84 -13.11 11.36
CA THR A 198 6.51 -14.31 12.15
C THR A 198 6.06 -13.93 13.56
N LYS A 199 6.74 -12.97 14.20
CA LYS A 199 6.39 -12.47 15.53
C LYS A 199 5.01 -11.80 15.55
N LEU A 200 4.69 -11.00 14.53
CA LEU A 200 3.35 -10.42 14.34
C LEU A 200 2.27 -11.49 14.18
N MET A 201 2.52 -12.52 13.38
CA MET A 201 1.58 -13.64 13.20
C MET A 201 1.34 -14.39 14.53
N ILE A 202 2.42 -14.68 15.29
CA ILE A 202 2.32 -15.31 16.62
C ILE A 202 1.44 -14.47 17.55
N HIS A 203 1.74 -13.18 17.63
CA HIS A 203 0.98 -12.24 18.46
C HIS A 203 -0.51 -12.26 18.09
N LEU A 204 -0.84 -12.15 16.80
CA LEU A 204 -2.22 -12.17 16.32
C LEU A 204 -2.93 -13.50 16.67
N VAL A 205 -2.29 -14.65 16.39
CA VAL A 205 -2.90 -15.96 16.63
C VAL A 205 -3.20 -16.16 18.12
N HIS A 206 -2.29 -15.80 19.01
CA HIS A 206 -2.51 -15.92 20.46
C HIS A 206 -3.73 -15.13 20.93
N GLN A 207 -3.84 -13.87 20.48
CA GLN A 207 -4.96 -12.98 20.82
C GLN A 207 -6.29 -13.58 20.38
N ARG A 208 -6.37 -13.99 19.11
CA ARG A 208 -7.60 -14.49 18.51
C ARG A 208 -7.99 -15.87 19.03
N SER A 209 -7.02 -16.74 19.29
CA SER A 209 -7.28 -18.09 19.82
C SER A 209 -7.92 -18.01 21.21
N ALA A 210 -7.46 -17.11 22.07
CA ALA A 210 -8.04 -16.90 23.40
C ALA A 210 -9.51 -16.47 23.31
N GLU A 211 -9.82 -15.49 22.46
CA GLU A 211 -11.18 -14.98 22.28
C GLU A 211 -12.15 -16.06 21.74
N ARG A 212 -11.74 -16.80 20.71
CA ARG A 212 -12.55 -17.84 20.07
C ARG A 212 -12.88 -18.97 21.04
N TRP A 213 -11.87 -19.47 21.75
CA TRP A 213 -12.08 -20.51 22.76
C TRP A 213 -12.94 -20.02 23.92
N GLY A 214 -12.77 -18.78 24.37
CA GLY A 214 -13.62 -18.21 25.42
C GLY A 214 -15.10 -18.15 25.04
N LYS A 215 -15.43 -17.88 23.77
CA LYS A 215 -16.81 -17.94 23.25
C LYS A 215 -17.33 -19.38 23.22
N PHE A 216 -16.54 -20.32 22.71
CA PHE A 216 -16.92 -21.72 22.61
C PHE A 216 -17.08 -22.40 23.98
N GLU A 217 -16.21 -22.12 24.95
CA GLU A 217 -16.28 -22.69 26.30
C GLU A 217 -17.57 -22.25 27.02
N LYS A 218 -17.99 -20.98 26.87
CA LYS A 218 -19.26 -20.50 27.40
C LYS A 218 -20.47 -21.27 26.82
N GLU A 219 -20.44 -21.54 25.52
CA GLU A 219 -21.47 -22.34 24.87
C GLU A 219 -21.49 -23.78 25.37
N ARG A 220 -20.31 -24.43 25.43
CA ARG A 220 -20.14 -25.78 25.97
C ARG A 220 -20.68 -25.88 27.40
N ASP A 221 -20.31 -24.94 28.26
CA ASP A 221 -20.71 -24.93 29.68
C ASP A 221 -22.22 -24.66 29.84
N SER A 222 -22.84 -23.93 28.90
CA SER A 222 -24.30 -23.82 28.82
C SER A 222 -24.94 -25.16 28.47
N LEU A 223 -24.43 -25.89 27.47
CA LEU A 223 -24.94 -27.20 27.08
C LEU A 223 -24.79 -28.24 28.19
N ILE A 224 -23.64 -28.26 28.88
CA ILE A 224 -23.41 -29.13 30.03
C ILE A 224 -24.48 -28.89 31.10
N ARG A 225 -24.75 -27.62 31.46
CA ARG A 225 -25.78 -27.27 32.44
C ARG A 225 -27.17 -27.73 32.00
N GLN A 226 -27.54 -27.47 30.75
CA GLN A 226 -28.87 -27.82 30.23
C GLN A 226 -29.08 -29.34 30.17
N LEU A 227 -28.09 -30.11 29.68
CA LEU A 227 -28.17 -31.57 29.68
C LEU A 227 -28.24 -32.13 31.10
N THR A 228 -27.42 -31.61 32.03
CA THR A 228 -27.42 -32.04 33.43
C THR A 228 -28.79 -31.85 34.06
N GLN A 229 -29.44 -30.70 33.84
CA GLN A 229 -30.78 -30.42 34.33
C GLN A 229 -31.82 -31.40 33.78
N ILE A 230 -31.79 -31.71 32.47
CA ILE A 230 -32.74 -32.65 31.86
C ILE A 230 -32.53 -34.06 32.45
N ILE A 231 -31.27 -34.49 32.59
CA ILE A 231 -30.92 -35.80 33.17
C ILE A 231 -31.34 -35.88 34.64
N GLU A 232 -31.13 -34.82 35.42
CA GLU A 232 -31.54 -34.76 36.83
C GLU A 232 -33.06 -34.82 36.95
N VAL A 233 -33.81 -34.05 36.15
CA VAL A 233 -35.28 -34.10 36.14
C VAL A 233 -35.77 -35.52 35.83
N GLU A 234 -35.16 -36.20 34.86
CA GLU A 234 -35.50 -37.57 34.51
C GLU A 234 -35.14 -38.57 35.63
N LYS A 235 -33.99 -38.40 36.28
CA LYS A 235 -33.62 -39.19 37.47
C LYS A 235 -34.62 -38.99 38.61
N HIS A 236 -35.14 -37.79 38.82
CA HIS A 236 -36.20 -37.55 39.81
C HIS A 236 -37.53 -38.19 39.39
N LYS A 237 -37.94 -38.09 38.11
CA LYS A 237 -39.14 -38.77 37.60
C LYS A 237 -39.08 -40.29 37.78
N ARG A 238 -37.90 -40.89 37.57
CA ARG A 238 -37.66 -42.33 37.76
C ARG A 238 -37.44 -42.68 39.24
N GLY A 239 -36.88 -41.77 40.03
CA GLY A 239 -36.60 -41.92 41.47
C GLY A 239 -37.83 -41.81 42.37
N ASP A 240 -38.87 -41.07 41.95
CA ASP A 240 -40.19 -41.06 42.62
C ASP A 240 -41.03 -42.32 42.31
N ALA A 241 -40.56 -43.20 41.42
CA ALA A 241 -41.28 -44.42 41.03
C ALA A 241 -40.90 -45.66 41.86
N LEU A 242 -39.94 -45.59 42.79
CA LEU A 242 -39.52 -46.76 43.59
C LEU A 242 -39.13 -46.37 45.03
N GLY A 243 -40.01 -46.69 45.98
CA GLY A 243 -39.59 -47.02 47.34
C GLY A 243 -40.49 -46.49 48.45
N THR A 244 -41.26 -47.40 49.06
CA THR A 244 -41.97 -47.25 50.35
C THR A 244 -41.20 -46.53 51.46
N GLU A 245 -39.86 -46.51 51.43
CA GLU A 245 -38.99 -45.81 52.39
C GLU A 245 -39.08 -44.28 52.37
N ALA A 246 -39.34 -43.65 51.20
CA ALA A 246 -39.45 -42.19 51.11
C ALA A 246 -40.76 -41.66 51.73
N LEU A 247 -41.84 -42.44 51.58
CA LEU A 247 -43.13 -42.20 52.22
C LEU A 247 -43.04 -42.36 53.75
N GLU A 248 -42.35 -43.39 54.23
CA GLU A 248 -42.13 -43.62 55.68
C GLU A 248 -41.36 -42.48 56.36
N LYS A 249 -40.37 -41.88 55.67
CA LYS A 249 -39.62 -40.72 56.20
C LYS A 249 -40.43 -39.42 56.22
N SER A 250 -41.40 -39.24 55.31
CA SER A 250 -42.22 -38.01 55.25
C SER A 250 -43.32 -37.94 56.32
N VAL A 251 -43.76 -39.09 56.86
CA VAL A 251 -44.91 -39.20 57.78
C VAL A 251 -44.50 -39.12 59.26
N GLY A 252 -43.20 -39.13 59.57
CA GLY A 252 -42.70 -38.99 60.94
C GLY A 252 -43.21 -40.06 61.90
N SER A 253 -43.30 -39.74 63.20
CA SER A 253 -43.61 -40.68 64.30
C SER A 253 -45.01 -41.31 64.28
N ASN A 254 -45.84 -41.02 63.26
CA ASN A 254 -47.20 -41.57 63.10
C ASN A 254 -47.29 -42.71 62.06
N ALA A 255 -46.16 -43.23 61.57
CA ALA A 255 -46.11 -44.30 60.57
C ALA A 255 -46.83 -45.61 60.98
N SER A 256 -47.04 -45.86 62.28
CA SER A 256 -47.72 -47.05 62.80
C SER A 256 -49.24 -47.08 62.55
N HIS A 257 -49.85 -45.97 62.12
CA HIS A 257 -51.28 -45.87 61.82
C HIS A 257 -51.62 -45.81 60.33
N PHE A 258 -50.63 -45.81 59.45
CA PHE A 258 -50.81 -45.72 58.01
C PHE A 258 -50.28 -47.00 57.34
N ASN A 259 -51.08 -47.64 56.49
CA ASN A 259 -50.62 -48.76 55.65
C ASN A 259 -50.06 -48.19 54.34
N PRO A 260 -48.72 -48.11 54.16
CA PRO A 260 -48.11 -47.45 52.99
C PRO A 260 -48.44 -48.19 51.68
N ALA A 261 -48.69 -49.51 51.75
CA ALA A 261 -49.07 -50.33 50.61
C ALA A 261 -50.49 -50.03 50.08
N ALA A 262 -51.38 -49.55 50.95
CA ALA A 262 -52.74 -49.15 50.56
C ALA A 262 -52.78 -47.75 49.92
N PHE A 263 -51.80 -46.88 50.20
CA PHE A 263 -51.72 -45.54 49.62
C PHE A 263 -51.02 -45.52 48.26
N SER A 264 -50.01 -46.38 48.02
CA SER A 264 -49.38 -46.48 46.69
C SER A 264 -50.34 -47.04 45.61
N SER A 265 -51.40 -47.75 46.03
CA SER A 265 -52.45 -48.27 45.16
C SER A 265 -53.63 -47.30 44.92
N ILE A 266 -53.73 -46.22 45.70
CA ILE A 266 -54.79 -45.19 45.59
C ILE A 266 -54.26 -43.89 44.97
N LEU A 267 -52.95 -43.68 44.95
CA LEU A 267 -52.35 -42.62 44.15
C LEU A 267 -52.56 -42.94 42.66
N PRO A 268 -53.32 -42.13 41.90
CA PRO A 268 -53.33 -42.30 40.46
C PRO A 268 -51.88 -42.13 40.01
N ASN A 269 -51.32 -43.15 39.36
CA ASN A 269 -50.13 -42.99 38.53
C ASN A 269 -50.33 -41.69 37.76
N LYS A 270 -49.53 -40.65 38.03
CA LYS A 270 -49.55 -39.40 37.27
C LYS A 270 -49.17 -39.76 35.83
N SER A 271 -50.17 -40.16 35.06
CA SER A 271 -50.12 -40.69 33.71
C SER A 271 -49.92 -39.58 32.67
N GLY A 272 -49.30 -38.47 33.08
CA GLY A 272 -48.95 -37.34 32.22
C GLY A 272 -47.44 -37.17 32.02
N THR A 273 -46.59 -37.90 32.73
CA THR A 273 -45.14 -37.74 32.64
C THR A 273 -44.58 -38.73 31.62
N ILE A 274 -44.38 -38.27 30.38
CA ILE A 274 -43.66 -39.04 29.36
C ILE A 274 -42.21 -39.24 29.86
N VAL A 275 -41.83 -40.50 30.06
CA VAL A 275 -40.49 -40.94 30.46
C VAL A 275 -39.58 -40.89 29.23
N ILE A 276 -38.36 -40.38 29.39
CA ILE A 276 -37.40 -40.31 28.28
C ILE A 276 -36.98 -41.73 27.87
N PRO A 277 -36.96 -42.09 26.57
CA PRO A 277 -36.49 -43.40 26.12
C PRO A 277 -35.06 -43.70 26.59
N PRO A 278 -34.72 -44.97 26.91
CA PRO A 278 -33.39 -45.32 27.43
C PRO A 278 -32.25 -44.97 26.46
N GLU A 279 -32.46 -45.17 25.16
CA GLU A 279 -31.48 -44.80 24.12
C GLU A 279 -31.16 -43.30 24.12
N ARG A 280 -32.18 -42.46 24.36
CA ARG A 280 -31.99 -41.01 24.47
C ARG A 280 -31.19 -40.64 25.71
N MET A 281 -31.46 -41.29 26.85
CA MET A 281 -30.67 -41.09 28.07
C MET A 281 -29.20 -41.48 27.87
N GLU A 282 -28.94 -42.62 27.23
CA GLU A 282 -27.58 -43.08 26.95
C GLU A 282 -26.82 -42.11 26.04
N ARG A 283 -27.47 -41.57 24.99
CA ARG A 283 -26.87 -40.53 24.15
C ARG A 283 -26.55 -39.26 24.92
N MET A 284 -27.46 -38.78 25.77
CA MET A 284 -27.24 -37.60 26.60
C MET A 284 -26.12 -37.79 27.61
N ASP A 285 -26.06 -38.94 28.30
CA ASP A 285 -24.99 -39.28 29.23
C ASP A 285 -23.63 -39.41 28.52
N SER A 286 -23.61 -40.01 27.33
CA SER A 286 -22.40 -40.12 26.50
C SER A 286 -21.88 -38.76 26.06
N ALA A 287 -22.76 -37.89 25.55
CA ALA A 287 -22.40 -36.52 25.18
C ALA A 287 -21.88 -35.74 26.39
N LEU A 288 -22.59 -35.77 27.52
CA LEU A 288 -22.19 -35.08 28.75
C LEU A 288 -20.83 -35.58 29.27
N LYS A 289 -20.54 -36.88 29.16
CA LYS A 289 -19.24 -37.44 29.53
C LYS A 289 -18.11 -36.87 28.67
N ILE A 290 -18.28 -36.82 27.34
CA ILE A 290 -17.27 -36.25 26.43
C ILE A 290 -17.04 -34.77 26.74
N LEU A 291 -18.12 -33.98 26.89
CA LEU A 291 -18.04 -32.54 27.16
C LEU A 291 -17.28 -32.23 28.46
N ASN A 292 -17.47 -33.03 29.52
CA ASN A 292 -16.78 -32.83 30.81
C ASN A 292 -15.34 -33.36 30.84
N GLN A 293 -15.03 -34.40 30.05
CA GLN A 293 -13.69 -35.00 30.02
C GLN A 293 -12.73 -34.23 29.12
N PHE A 294 -13.24 -33.45 28.17
CA PHE A 294 -12.41 -32.72 27.22
C PHE A 294 -11.50 -31.70 27.92
N LYS A 295 -10.21 -31.75 27.58
CA LYS A 295 -9.20 -30.78 28.01
C LYS A 295 -8.58 -30.14 26.79
N ARG A 296 -8.63 -28.82 26.72
CA ARG A 296 -7.99 -28.03 25.67
C ARG A 296 -6.48 -28.29 25.67
N SER A 297 -5.91 -28.48 24.48
CA SER A 297 -4.45 -28.50 24.31
C SER A 297 -3.85 -27.14 24.69
N SER A 298 -2.69 -27.13 25.33
CA SER A 298 -1.97 -25.87 25.58
C SER A 298 -1.39 -25.29 24.29
N ILE A 299 -1.15 -26.13 23.28
CA ILE A 299 -0.59 -25.74 21.99
C ILE A 299 -1.66 -25.02 21.18
N GLN A 300 -1.35 -23.79 20.80
CA GLN A 300 -2.18 -22.93 19.97
C GLN A 300 -1.63 -22.79 18.54
N LEU A 301 -0.32 -22.99 18.38
CA LEU A 301 0.40 -22.74 17.14
C LEU A 301 1.44 -23.81 16.86
N TYR A 302 1.45 -24.32 15.63
CA TYR A 302 2.48 -25.20 15.09
C TYR A 302 3.26 -24.52 13.98
N PHE A 303 4.58 -24.60 14.02
CA PHE A 303 5.46 -24.20 12.93
C PHE A 303 6.13 -25.42 12.31
N ILE A 304 5.88 -25.64 11.03
CA ILE A 304 6.50 -26.74 10.28
C ILE A 304 7.54 -26.15 9.33
N HIS A 305 8.78 -26.63 9.37
CA HIS A 305 9.88 -26.08 8.56
C HIS A 305 10.93 -27.13 8.20
N THR A 306 11.82 -26.81 7.26
CA THR A 306 12.91 -27.69 6.78
C THR A 306 14.15 -27.73 7.66
N GLY A 307 14.17 -26.93 8.74
CA GLY A 307 15.35 -26.68 9.59
C GLY A 307 16.00 -25.31 9.40
N ASP A 308 15.62 -24.56 8.36
CA ASP A 308 16.21 -23.24 8.03
C ASP A 308 15.65 -22.07 8.87
N TYR A 309 14.68 -22.37 9.72
CA TYR A 309 13.98 -21.42 10.58
C TYR A 309 14.26 -21.75 12.04
N SER A 310 14.45 -20.70 12.84
CA SER A 310 14.49 -20.80 14.29
C SER A 310 13.11 -20.43 14.82
N VAL A 311 12.50 -21.35 15.56
CA VAL A 311 11.21 -21.17 16.23
C VAL A 311 11.47 -21.18 17.72
N ASP A 312 11.05 -20.12 18.42
CA ASP A 312 11.13 -20.04 19.87
C ASP A 312 9.99 -20.86 20.50
N GLU A 313 10.22 -22.17 20.67
CA GLU A 313 9.24 -23.09 21.26
C GLU A 313 8.90 -22.73 22.71
N ASN A 314 7.64 -22.91 23.09
CA ASN A 314 7.16 -22.70 24.44
C ASN A 314 5.90 -23.56 24.70
N LYS A 315 5.12 -23.26 25.76
CA LYS A 315 3.92 -24.05 26.11
C LYS A 315 2.77 -23.93 25.09
N THR A 316 2.73 -22.85 24.31
CA THR A 316 1.69 -22.56 23.31
C THR A 316 2.16 -22.74 21.88
N ILE A 317 3.46 -22.69 21.62
CA ILE A 317 4.09 -22.79 20.29
C ILE A 317 4.94 -24.05 20.21
N LYS A 318 4.74 -24.85 19.17
CA LYS A 318 5.57 -26.03 18.89
C LYS A 318 6.18 -25.96 17.49
N GLY A 319 7.49 -26.18 17.38
CA GLY A 319 8.20 -26.35 16.12
C GLY A 319 8.25 -27.84 15.73
N GLU A 320 8.21 -28.12 14.43
CA GLU A 320 8.50 -29.45 13.90
C GLU A 320 9.31 -29.34 12.60
N VAL A 321 10.42 -30.08 12.55
CA VAL A 321 11.24 -30.17 11.36
C VAL A 321 10.72 -31.29 10.46
N ALA A 322 10.37 -30.96 9.23
CA ALA A 322 9.89 -31.90 8.24
C ALA A 322 10.55 -31.65 6.87
N LYS A 323 10.81 -32.72 6.12
CA LYS A 323 11.33 -32.62 4.75
C LYS A 323 10.35 -31.92 3.81
N ASP A 324 9.05 -32.10 4.04
CA ASP A 324 7.99 -31.47 3.27
C ASP A 324 6.97 -30.77 4.18
N PRO A 325 7.21 -29.49 4.53
CA PRO A 325 6.35 -28.75 5.44
C PRO A 325 4.89 -28.64 4.99
N CYS A 326 4.63 -28.45 3.69
CA CYS A 326 3.25 -28.39 3.18
C CYS A 326 2.47 -29.69 3.43
N SER A 327 3.00 -30.84 3.01
CA SER A 327 2.34 -32.14 3.25
C SER A 327 2.21 -32.43 4.75
N ARG A 328 3.26 -32.19 5.53
CA ARG A 328 3.22 -32.46 6.98
C ARG A 328 2.21 -31.56 7.71
N SER A 329 2.03 -30.33 7.26
CA SER A 329 1.03 -29.42 7.81
C SER A 329 -0.39 -29.93 7.58
N ALA A 330 -0.68 -30.51 6.41
CA ALA A 330 -1.96 -31.15 6.12
C ALA A 330 -2.23 -32.34 7.05
N ASP A 331 -1.24 -33.23 7.21
CA ASP A 331 -1.36 -34.39 8.11
C ASP A 331 -1.60 -33.96 9.57
N LEU A 332 -0.88 -32.92 10.02
CA LEU A 332 -1.01 -32.42 11.38
C LEU A 332 -2.36 -31.75 11.62
N PHE A 333 -2.89 -31.03 10.63
CA PHE A 333 -4.24 -30.47 10.69
C PHE A 333 -5.27 -31.59 10.88
N ASP A 334 -5.20 -32.63 10.06
CA ASP A 334 -6.15 -33.76 10.12
C ASP A 334 -6.07 -34.46 11.49
N GLN A 335 -4.87 -34.59 12.07
CA GLN A 335 -4.66 -35.16 13.40
C GLN A 335 -5.28 -34.31 14.52
N GLU A 336 -5.08 -32.98 14.49
CA GLU A 336 -5.67 -32.09 15.50
C GLU A 336 -7.18 -31.96 15.34
N ALA A 337 -7.67 -31.88 14.11
CA ALA A 337 -9.09 -31.82 13.82
C ALA A 337 -9.81 -33.10 14.24
N ALA A 338 -9.22 -34.28 14.00
CA ALA A 338 -9.79 -35.57 14.43
C ALA A 338 -9.96 -35.67 15.95
N LYS A 339 -9.05 -35.08 16.75
CA LYS A 339 -9.21 -35.01 18.22
C LYS A 339 -10.43 -34.17 18.60
N LEU A 340 -10.68 -33.07 17.88
CA LEU A 340 -11.79 -32.15 18.11
C LEU A 340 -13.14 -32.65 17.55
N SER A 341 -13.14 -33.56 16.56
CA SER A 341 -14.38 -34.13 15.99
C SER A 341 -15.29 -34.73 17.06
N SER A 342 -14.71 -35.45 18.03
CA SER A 342 -15.47 -36.04 19.15
C SER A 342 -16.19 -34.99 20.00
N LEU A 343 -15.53 -33.87 20.26
CA LEU A 343 -16.06 -32.76 21.04
C LEU A 343 -17.19 -32.04 20.28
N PHE A 344 -16.96 -31.67 19.02
CA PHE A 344 -17.95 -30.94 18.23
C PHE A 344 -19.18 -31.80 17.90
N SER A 345 -18.97 -33.09 17.62
CA SER A 345 -20.06 -34.06 17.52
C SER A 345 -20.89 -34.09 18.81
N ALA A 346 -20.25 -34.23 19.98
CA ALA A 346 -20.95 -34.22 21.27
C ALA A 346 -21.70 -32.91 21.53
N CYS A 347 -21.14 -31.75 21.17
CA CYS A 347 -21.83 -30.46 21.27
C CYS A 347 -23.09 -30.41 20.39
N ARG A 348 -23.03 -30.90 19.14
CA ARG A 348 -24.18 -30.91 18.22
C ARG A 348 -25.25 -31.90 18.65
N ILE A 349 -24.87 -33.09 19.12
CA ILE A 349 -25.78 -34.06 19.74
C ILE A 349 -26.46 -33.41 20.96
N ALA A 350 -25.69 -32.76 21.84
CA ALA A 350 -26.22 -32.07 23.01
C ALA A 350 -27.24 -31.00 22.63
N LYS A 351 -26.95 -30.16 21.62
CA LYS A 351 -27.89 -29.14 21.10
C LYS A 351 -29.19 -29.77 20.62
N LEU A 352 -29.13 -30.82 19.81
CA LEU A 352 -30.30 -31.52 19.28
C LEU A 352 -31.12 -32.23 20.37
N GLU A 353 -30.45 -32.77 21.39
CA GLU A 353 -31.12 -33.45 22.50
C GLU A 353 -31.80 -32.46 23.46
N VAL A 354 -31.16 -31.31 23.72
CA VAL A 354 -31.73 -30.20 24.48
C VAL A 354 -32.96 -29.63 23.77
N SER A 355 -32.90 -29.44 22.45
CA SER A 355 -34.04 -28.97 21.66
C SER A 355 -35.09 -30.04 21.36
N ASN A 356 -34.86 -31.30 21.78
CA ASN A 356 -35.71 -32.45 21.48
C ASN A 356 -35.95 -32.68 19.98
N GLN A 357 -34.94 -32.38 19.15
CA GLN A 357 -34.98 -32.51 17.69
C GLN A 357 -34.16 -33.70 17.17
N TYR A 358 -33.54 -34.48 18.06
CA TYR A 358 -32.71 -35.61 17.65
C TYR A 358 -33.53 -36.74 17.03
N SER A 359 -33.20 -37.12 15.79
CA SER A 359 -33.75 -38.29 15.09
C SER A 359 -32.63 -39.28 14.79
N ALA A 360 -32.68 -40.47 15.41
CA ALA A 360 -31.67 -41.53 15.22
C ALA A 360 -31.52 -41.95 13.76
N THR A 361 -32.62 -42.02 13.00
CA THR A 361 -32.61 -42.42 11.59
C THR A 361 -31.86 -41.44 10.68
N ILE A 362 -31.86 -40.15 11.03
CA ILE A 362 -31.22 -39.09 10.23
C ILE A 362 -29.82 -38.80 10.76
N HIS A 363 -29.67 -38.70 12.07
CA HIS A 363 -28.47 -38.16 12.71
C HIS A 363 -27.41 -39.21 13.00
N ASP A 364 -27.76 -40.46 13.33
CA ASP A 364 -26.74 -41.48 13.66
C ASP A 364 -25.79 -41.74 12.48
N PRO A 365 -26.26 -41.92 11.23
CA PRO A 365 -25.36 -42.11 10.09
C PRO A 365 -24.43 -40.92 9.85
N TRP A 366 -24.91 -39.71 10.13
CA TRP A 366 -24.14 -38.48 9.99
C TRP A 366 -23.06 -38.36 11.07
N PHE A 367 -23.41 -38.58 12.34
CA PHE A 367 -22.46 -38.52 13.45
C PHE A 367 -21.42 -39.64 13.44
N ASN A 368 -21.75 -40.81 12.89
CA ASN A 368 -20.80 -41.92 12.71
C ASN A 368 -19.67 -41.59 11.71
N ASN A 369 -19.90 -40.66 10.79
CA ASN A 369 -18.93 -40.22 9.78
C ASN A 369 -18.51 -38.75 9.99
N PHE A 370 -18.60 -38.27 11.23
CA PHE A 370 -18.35 -36.86 11.55
C PHE A 370 -16.87 -36.51 11.45
N GLY A 371 -16.49 -35.88 10.34
CA GLY A 371 -15.16 -35.38 10.04
C GLY A 371 -15.04 -33.86 10.16
N TRP A 372 -13.82 -33.36 9.95
CA TRP A 372 -13.53 -31.93 9.94
C TRP A 372 -14.23 -31.21 8.79
N GLU A 373 -14.53 -31.91 7.71
CA GLU A 373 -15.29 -31.41 6.56
C GLU A 373 -16.73 -31.00 6.94
N ALA A 374 -17.24 -31.52 8.06
CA ALA A 374 -18.54 -31.15 8.60
C ALA A 374 -18.47 -30.00 9.62
N PHE A 375 -17.28 -29.52 9.99
CA PHE A 375 -17.13 -28.43 10.95
C PHE A 375 -17.69 -27.13 10.35
N SER A 376 -18.30 -26.32 11.21
CA SER A 376 -18.60 -24.94 10.87
C SER A 376 -17.31 -24.14 10.74
N GLU A 377 -17.36 -22.99 10.07
CA GLU A 377 -16.21 -22.09 9.93
C GLU A 377 -15.64 -21.72 11.31
N GLN A 378 -16.50 -21.44 12.29
CA GLN A 378 -16.10 -21.11 13.66
C GLN A 378 -15.38 -22.28 14.34
N GLU A 379 -15.80 -23.53 14.10
CA GLU A 379 -15.15 -24.73 14.66
C GLU A 379 -13.80 -25.01 13.98
N LEU A 380 -13.68 -24.77 12.66
CA LEU A 380 -12.38 -24.86 11.96
C LEU A 380 -11.36 -23.88 12.54
N LEU A 381 -11.80 -22.67 12.89
CA LEU A 381 -10.97 -21.64 13.50
C LEU A 381 -10.56 -21.92 14.96
N LEU A 382 -11.11 -22.97 15.59
CA LEU A 382 -10.71 -23.44 16.93
C LEU A 382 -9.57 -24.47 16.88
N VAL A 383 -9.36 -25.12 15.73
CA VAL A 383 -8.20 -26.00 15.51
C VAL A 383 -6.93 -25.16 15.70
N PRO A 384 -5.88 -25.67 16.39
CA PRO A 384 -4.62 -24.97 16.52
C PRO A 384 -4.11 -24.49 15.16
N ALA A 385 -3.64 -23.25 15.09
CA ALA A 385 -3.15 -22.70 13.83
C ALA A 385 -1.87 -23.43 13.42
N ILE A 386 -1.77 -23.76 12.14
CA ILE A 386 -0.61 -24.46 11.58
C ILE A 386 0.01 -23.57 10.52
N ILE A 387 1.29 -23.28 10.69
CA ILE A 387 2.07 -22.43 9.81
C ILE A 387 3.19 -23.26 9.16
N ALA A 388 3.13 -23.43 7.85
CA ALA A 388 4.23 -23.95 7.06
C ALA A 388 5.21 -22.81 6.72
N LEU A 389 6.44 -22.88 7.23
CA LEU A 389 7.52 -21.94 6.92
C LEU A 389 8.39 -22.54 5.81
N GLU A 390 8.26 -22.01 4.60
CA GLU A 390 8.92 -22.56 3.42
C GLU A 390 9.67 -21.48 2.64
N PRO A 391 10.94 -21.67 2.28
CA PRO A 391 11.63 -20.70 1.43
C PRO A 391 11.05 -20.74 0.00
N ALA A 392 10.99 -19.59 -0.68
CA ALA A 392 10.31 -19.46 -1.96
C ALA A 392 10.88 -20.40 -3.05
N ASN A 393 12.20 -20.65 -3.02
CA ASN A 393 12.85 -21.55 -3.96
C ASN A 393 12.37 -23.00 -3.84
N ARG A 394 12.11 -23.47 -2.61
CA ARG A 394 11.58 -24.81 -2.40
C ARG A 394 10.15 -24.95 -2.95
N LEU A 395 9.28 -23.99 -2.63
CA LEU A 395 7.91 -23.94 -3.15
C LEU A 395 7.88 -23.91 -4.69
N ALA A 396 8.85 -23.26 -5.32
CA ALA A 396 8.97 -23.18 -6.77
C ALA A 396 9.60 -24.42 -7.43
N GLN A 397 10.25 -25.30 -6.66
CA GLN A 397 10.99 -26.45 -7.15
C GLN A 397 10.43 -27.75 -6.56
N GLU A 398 11.16 -28.43 -5.67
CA GLU A 398 10.78 -29.74 -5.13
C GLU A 398 9.46 -29.75 -4.33
N GLY A 399 9.06 -28.61 -3.76
CA GLY A 399 7.83 -28.46 -2.96
C GLY A 399 6.59 -28.09 -3.78
N LEU A 400 6.71 -27.83 -5.09
CA LEU A 400 5.61 -27.29 -5.90
C LEU A 400 4.34 -28.18 -5.89
N SER A 401 4.51 -29.49 -5.91
CA SER A 401 3.39 -30.43 -5.91
C SER A 401 2.62 -30.42 -4.58
N SER A 402 3.32 -30.51 -3.44
CA SER A 402 2.70 -30.52 -2.12
C SER A 402 2.10 -29.15 -1.78
N PHE A 403 2.77 -28.07 -2.23
CA PHE A 403 2.26 -26.72 -2.19
C PHE A 403 0.92 -26.57 -2.92
N SER A 404 0.85 -26.97 -4.20
CA SER A 404 -0.38 -26.86 -5.01
C SER A 404 -1.52 -27.72 -4.44
N GLN A 405 -1.22 -28.93 -3.95
CA GLN A 405 -2.21 -29.78 -3.27
C GLN A 405 -2.77 -29.12 -2.01
N LEU A 406 -1.90 -28.50 -1.20
CA LEU A 406 -2.29 -27.81 0.02
C LEU A 406 -3.18 -26.61 -0.28
N LEU A 407 -2.86 -25.79 -1.29
CA LEU A 407 -3.69 -24.67 -1.72
C LEU A 407 -5.12 -25.07 -2.12
N GLY A 408 -5.27 -26.26 -2.73
CA GLY A 408 -6.57 -26.82 -3.10
C GLY A 408 -7.29 -27.61 -1.99
N SER A 409 -6.70 -27.71 -0.80
CA SER A 409 -7.11 -28.68 0.21
C SER A 409 -8.32 -28.26 1.05
N GLY A 410 -8.65 -26.97 1.07
CA GLY A 410 -9.68 -26.40 1.94
C GLY A 410 -9.32 -26.33 3.43
N ARG A 411 -8.10 -26.73 3.83
CA ARG A 411 -7.64 -26.69 5.22
C ARG A 411 -7.21 -25.26 5.61
N PRO A 412 -7.52 -24.75 6.80
CA PRO A 412 -7.13 -23.43 7.29
C PRO A 412 -5.64 -23.36 7.70
N ILE A 413 -4.74 -23.71 6.78
CA ILE A 413 -3.29 -23.74 6.98
C ILE A 413 -2.67 -22.47 6.40
N GLN A 414 -1.75 -21.86 7.14
CA GLN A 414 -1.03 -20.66 6.70
C GLN A 414 0.34 -21.08 6.15
N ILE A 415 0.69 -20.64 4.95
CA ILE A 415 2.00 -20.85 4.33
C ILE A 415 2.71 -19.51 4.35
N MET A 416 3.82 -19.38 5.07
CA MET A 416 4.63 -18.16 5.08
C MET A 416 5.94 -18.42 4.35
N SER A 417 6.19 -17.65 3.29
CA SER A 417 7.38 -17.76 2.49
C SER A 417 8.18 -16.47 2.44
N ARG A 418 9.48 -16.58 2.68
CA ARG A 418 10.43 -15.48 2.50
C ARG A 418 10.83 -15.40 1.04
N VAL A 419 10.56 -14.26 0.42
CA VAL A 419 10.85 -14.00 -1.00
C VAL A 419 12.03 -13.06 -1.10
N LYS A 420 13.01 -13.43 -1.94
CA LYS A 420 14.09 -12.53 -2.36
C LYS A 420 13.62 -11.82 -3.63
N GLY A 421 13.31 -10.54 -3.52
CA GLY A 421 12.76 -9.75 -4.62
C GLY A 421 13.61 -9.78 -5.90
N HIS A 422 14.93 -9.87 -5.83
CA HIS A 422 15.79 -9.87 -7.03
C HIS A 422 16.01 -11.25 -7.67
N ALA A 423 15.61 -12.34 -7.02
CA ALA A 423 15.93 -13.69 -7.46
C ALA A 423 14.72 -14.36 -8.12
N ASN A 424 14.96 -15.20 -9.11
CA ASN A 424 13.96 -16.15 -9.60
C ASN A 424 13.89 -17.35 -8.66
N PRO A 425 12.75 -17.61 -7.96
CA PRO A 425 12.64 -18.75 -7.05
C PRO A 425 12.85 -20.10 -7.73
N ALA A 426 12.51 -20.22 -9.02
CA ALA A 426 12.68 -21.45 -9.78
C ALA A 426 14.12 -21.66 -10.29
N ALA A 427 14.98 -20.65 -10.21
CA ALA A 427 16.36 -20.76 -10.67
C ALA A 427 17.20 -21.65 -9.73
N THR A 428 18.13 -22.39 -10.32
CA THR A 428 19.14 -23.15 -9.56
C THR A 428 20.21 -22.21 -9.03
N GLU A 429 20.90 -22.59 -7.94
CA GLU A 429 21.96 -21.76 -7.34
C GLU A 429 23.13 -21.45 -8.30
N LYS A 430 23.30 -22.23 -9.38
CA LYS A 430 24.38 -22.08 -10.36
C LYS A 430 24.00 -21.25 -11.58
N SER A 431 22.74 -20.90 -11.75
CA SER A 431 22.24 -20.14 -12.91
C SER A 431 22.10 -18.65 -12.58
N SER A 432 22.35 -17.77 -13.57
CA SER A 432 21.99 -16.34 -13.48
C SER A 432 20.50 -16.21 -13.15
N PRO A 433 20.10 -15.32 -12.23
CA PRO A 433 18.70 -15.13 -11.85
C PRO A 433 17.83 -14.60 -13.00
N PHE A 434 18.46 -14.06 -14.06
CA PHE A 434 17.78 -13.43 -15.20
C PHE A 434 17.83 -14.28 -16.48
N ARG A 435 18.40 -15.48 -16.41
CA ARG A 435 18.51 -16.37 -17.58
C ARG A 435 17.14 -16.83 -18.07
N ASP A 436 16.25 -17.15 -17.14
CA ASP A 436 14.90 -17.66 -17.39
C ASP A 436 13.87 -16.70 -16.78
N PHE A 437 12.67 -16.65 -17.37
CA PHE A 437 11.55 -15.90 -16.81
C PHE A 437 11.27 -16.31 -15.37
N ARG A 438 10.95 -15.31 -14.54
CA ARG A 438 10.76 -15.54 -13.12
C ARG A 438 9.41 -16.19 -12.84
N LEU A 439 9.43 -17.23 -12.00
CA LEU A 439 8.20 -17.86 -11.52
C LEU A 439 7.57 -17.03 -10.40
N GLU A 440 6.32 -16.59 -10.62
CA GLU A 440 5.54 -15.87 -9.62
C GLU A 440 4.64 -16.81 -8.83
N LEU A 441 5.05 -17.11 -7.58
CA LEU A 441 4.26 -17.95 -6.66
C LEU A 441 2.87 -17.36 -6.39
N GLY A 442 2.73 -16.03 -6.44
CA GLY A 442 1.45 -15.35 -6.30
C GLY A 442 0.45 -15.78 -7.38
N TYR A 443 0.90 -15.96 -8.63
CA TYR A 443 0.03 -16.41 -9.73
C TYR A 443 -0.40 -17.86 -9.59
N ILE A 444 0.51 -18.73 -9.15
CA ILE A 444 0.16 -20.12 -8.84
C ILE A 444 -0.92 -20.14 -7.76
N ALA A 445 -0.73 -19.36 -6.69
CA ALA A 445 -1.71 -19.28 -5.62
C ALA A 445 -3.05 -18.70 -6.07
N MET A 446 -3.03 -17.65 -6.90
CA MET A 446 -4.23 -17.05 -7.51
C MET A 446 -5.04 -18.03 -8.35
N ALA A 447 -4.37 -18.93 -9.08
CA ALA A 447 -5.05 -19.97 -9.85
C ALA A 447 -5.88 -20.91 -8.96
N HIS A 448 -5.50 -21.07 -7.69
CA HIS A 448 -6.30 -21.72 -6.65
C HIS A 448 -7.32 -20.74 -6.07
N ARG A 449 -8.41 -20.48 -6.82
CA ARG A 449 -9.50 -19.50 -6.57
C ARG A 449 -10.07 -19.37 -5.14
N GLN A 450 -9.82 -20.31 -4.25
CA GLN A 450 -10.35 -20.36 -2.88
C GLN A 450 -9.27 -20.13 -1.82
N CYS A 451 -8.02 -19.93 -2.23
CA CYS A 451 -6.90 -19.61 -1.36
C CYS A 451 -6.82 -18.09 -1.14
N TYR A 452 -6.50 -17.70 0.08
CA TYR A 452 -6.13 -16.33 0.38
C TYR A 452 -4.65 -16.09 0.01
N VAL A 453 -4.36 -15.03 -0.74
CA VAL A 453 -2.99 -14.70 -1.18
C VAL A 453 -2.61 -13.34 -0.64
N ALA A 454 -1.45 -13.21 0.00
CA ALA A 454 -0.88 -11.92 0.38
C ALA A 454 0.57 -11.82 -0.03
N GLN A 455 0.91 -10.79 -0.80
CA GLN A 455 2.28 -10.38 -1.07
C GLN A 455 2.56 -9.07 -0.33
N SER A 456 3.49 -9.08 0.61
CA SER A 456 3.71 -7.96 1.53
C SER A 456 5.14 -7.90 2.06
N SER A 457 5.40 -6.94 2.94
CA SER A 457 6.62 -6.81 3.74
C SER A 457 6.30 -6.27 5.14
N ALA A 458 7.14 -6.58 6.12
CA ALA A 458 7.11 -5.92 7.41
C ALA A 458 7.32 -4.39 7.29
N ALA A 459 7.97 -3.90 6.22
CA ALA A 459 8.19 -2.46 6.03
C ALA A 459 6.90 -1.64 5.81
N ARG A 460 5.76 -2.30 5.56
CA ARG A 460 4.40 -1.71 5.64
C ARG A 460 3.56 -2.58 6.56
N TYR A 461 3.74 -2.42 7.87
CA TYR A 461 3.15 -3.30 8.88
C TYR A 461 1.62 -3.32 8.82
N GLN A 462 0.96 -2.20 8.47
CA GLN A 462 -0.51 -2.12 8.37
C GLN A 462 -1.05 -3.08 7.29
N HIS A 463 -0.43 -3.09 6.11
CA HIS A 463 -0.80 -4.01 5.04
C HIS A 463 -0.54 -5.47 5.43
N LEU A 464 0.59 -5.74 6.09
CA LEU A 464 0.96 -7.07 6.57
C LEU A 464 -0.03 -7.59 7.63
N ILE A 465 -0.31 -6.80 8.67
CA ILE A 465 -1.15 -7.23 9.79
C ILE A 465 -2.61 -7.38 9.35
N GLN A 466 -3.11 -6.49 8.49
CA GLN A 466 -4.44 -6.63 7.91
C GLN A 466 -4.54 -7.91 7.09
N GLY A 467 -3.50 -8.25 6.33
CA GLY A 467 -3.46 -9.50 5.60
C GLY A 467 -3.46 -10.74 6.49
N PHE A 468 -2.81 -10.70 7.66
CA PHE A 468 -2.88 -11.78 8.64
C PHE A 468 -4.25 -11.88 9.31
N ILE A 469 -4.90 -10.74 9.59
CA ILE A 469 -6.26 -10.69 10.15
C ILE A 469 -7.23 -11.39 9.22
N GLU A 470 -7.26 -11.01 7.94
CA GLU A 470 -8.14 -11.59 6.93
C GLU A 470 -7.82 -13.09 6.73
N ALA A 471 -6.55 -13.45 6.54
CA ALA A 471 -6.14 -14.84 6.30
C ALA A 471 -6.46 -15.79 7.45
N THR A 472 -6.48 -15.30 8.69
CA THR A 472 -6.77 -16.11 9.88
C THR A 472 -8.25 -16.12 10.25
N GLU A 473 -9.08 -15.32 9.57
CA GLU A 473 -10.55 -15.35 9.66
C GLU A 473 -11.16 -16.31 8.65
N ILE A 474 -10.55 -16.43 7.48
CA ILE A 474 -11.04 -17.30 6.42
C ILE A 474 -10.61 -18.75 6.74
N PRO A 475 -11.53 -19.72 6.79
CA PRO A 475 -11.21 -21.12 7.09
C PRO A 475 -10.63 -21.85 5.85
N ARG A 476 -9.64 -21.24 5.19
CA ARG A 476 -8.99 -21.71 3.96
C ARG A 476 -7.48 -21.63 4.07
N THR A 477 -6.80 -22.30 3.14
CA THR A 477 -5.35 -22.18 3.03
C THR A 477 -5.01 -20.76 2.62
N ALA A 478 -3.97 -20.20 3.22
CA ALA A 478 -3.47 -18.88 2.88
C ALA A 478 -1.98 -18.93 2.59
N ILE A 479 -1.50 -18.13 1.64
CA ILE A 479 -0.07 -17.92 1.39
C ILE A 479 0.33 -16.47 1.65
N HIS A 480 1.43 -16.30 2.36
CA HIS A 480 2.05 -15.02 2.67
C HIS A 480 3.45 -14.97 2.05
N LEU A 481 3.60 -14.22 0.96
CA LEU A 481 4.85 -13.95 0.25
C LEU A 481 5.50 -12.68 0.82
N ILE A 482 6.49 -12.87 1.69
CA ILE A 482 7.02 -11.80 2.54
C ILE A 482 8.44 -11.45 2.09
N ASN A 483 8.64 -10.22 1.62
CA ASN A 483 9.97 -9.66 1.42
C ASN A 483 10.51 -9.10 2.74
N THR A 484 11.70 -9.53 3.15
CA THR A 484 12.35 -9.10 4.39
C THR A 484 13.43 -8.05 4.17
N GLY A 485 13.84 -7.81 2.92
CA GLY A 485 14.89 -6.86 2.53
C GLY A 485 16.28 -7.18 3.09
N VAL A 486 16.47 -8.38 3.64
CA VAL A 486 17.77 -8.81 4.18
C VAL A 486 18.74 -8.99 3.01
N GLN A 487 19.79 -8.17 3.01
CA GLN A 487 20.90 -8.24 2.06
C GLN A 487 22.02 -9.15 2.58
N GLU A 488 22.97 -9.48 1.71
CA GLU A 488 24.24 -10.03 2.16
C GLU A 488 25.06 -8.93 2.84
N GLN A 489 25.65 -9.22 4.00
CA GLN A 489 26.45 -8.25 4.74
C GLN A 489 27.65 -7.81 3.91
N SER A 490 27.82 -6.51 3.74
CA SER A 490 29.00 -5.92 3.10
C SER A 490 30.05 -5.62 4.17
N THR A 491 31.32 -5.85 3.86
CA THR A 491 32.42 -5.44 4.75
C THR A 491 32.74 -3.98 4.45
N ILE A 492 32.50 -3.09 5.42
CA ILE A 492 32.89 -1.69 5.31
C ILE A 492 34.14 -1.48 6.15
N HIS A 493 35.12 -0.80 5.56
CA HIS A 493 36.32 -0.33 6.24
C HIS A 493 36.04 1.09 6.76
N GLU A 494 36.02 1.28 8.07
CA GLU A 494 35.98 2.61 8.69
C GLU A 494 37.39 3.04 9.12
N GLU A 495 37.75 4.27 8.80
CA GLU A 495 38.88 4.96 9.41
C GLU A 495 38.35 5.70 10.66
N ASP A 496 38.83 5.33 11.83
CA ASP A 496 38.43 5.90 13.12
C ASP A 496 39.17 7.25 13.31
N PRO A 497 38.50 8.43 13.22
CA PRO A 497 39.17 9.73 13.24
C PRO A 497 39.83 10.06 14.58
N HIS A 498 39.53 9.28 15.63
CA HIS A 498 40.00 9.49 16.99
C HIS A 498 41.22 8.62 17.37
N LEU A 499 41.71 7.76 16.47
CA LEU A 499 42.90 6.96 16.69
C LEU A 499 44.15 7.64 16.10
N ILE A 500 45.09 8.03 16.96
CA ILE A 500 46.34 8.77 16.62
C ILE A 500 47.38 7.85 15.95
N SER A 501 46.97 6.78 15.27
CA SER A 501 47.89 5.85 14.59
C SER A 501 47.41 5.56 13.18
N PRO A 502 48.24 5.81 12.14
CA PRO A 502 47.90 5.40 10.80
C PRO A 502 47.91 3.86 10.77
N ASN A 503 46.82 3.26 10.29
CA ASN A 503 46.63 1.82 10.03
C ASN A 503 46.03 0.94 11.15
N ILE A 504 44.91 1.35 11.78
CA ILE A 504 43.96 0.37 12.33
C ILE A 504 42.60 0.55 11.65
N THR A 505 42.42 -0.12 10.52
CA THR A 505 41.13 -0.22 9.83
C THR A 505 40.23 -1.19 10.60
N LYS A 506 39.21 -0.68 11.30
CA LYS A 506 38.17 -1.56 11.85
C LYS A 506 37.25 -1.95 10.70
N SER A 507 37.25 -3.24 10.34
CA SER A 507 36.27 -3.78 9.40
C SER A 507 34.98 -4.09 10.16
N LYS A 508 33.92 -3.30 9.95
CA LYS A 508 32.58 -3.59 10.47
C LYS A 508 31.76 -4.19 9.34
N LYS A 509 31.17 -5.37 9.56
CA LYS A 509 30.15 -5.91 8.67
C LYS A 509 28.86 -5.13 8.93
N GLN A 510 28.44 -4.31 7.98
CA GLN A 510 27.21 -3.53 8.07
C GLN A 510 26.45 -3.63 6.74
N PHE A 511 25.12 -3.54 6.82
CA PHE A 511 24.31 -3.44 5.62
C PHE A 511 24.52 -2.07 4.96
N LEU A 512 24.44 -2.01 3.64
CA LEU A 512 24.55 -0.74 2.90
C LEU A 512 23.37 0.19 3.23
N LEU A 513 22.19 -0.41 3.40
CA LEU A 513 20.96 0.21 3.86
C LEU A 513 20.26 -0.73 4.84
N ASP A 514 19.45 -0.17 5.74
CA ASP A 514 18.65 -0.97 6.65
C ASP A 514 17.66 -1.87 5.88
N PRO A 515 17.38 -3.11 6.35
CA PRO A 515 16.54 -4.06 5.61
C PRO A 515 15.10 -3.57 5.34
N TRP A 516 14.56 -2.68 6.18
CA TRP A 516 13.25 -2.07 5.93
C TRP A 516 13.26 -1.12 4.72
N MET A 517 14.37 -0.40 4.51
CA MET A 517 14.56 0.49 3.37
C MET A 517 14.65 -0.33 2.08
N VAL A 518 15.42 -1.42 2.10
CA VAL A 518 15.53 -2.35 0.97
C VAL A 518 14.18 -2.98 0.63
N SER A 519 13.39 -3.31 1.63
CA SER A 519 12.03 -3.82 1.42
C SER A 519 11.10 -2.77 0.82
N SER A 520 11.23 -1.50 1.24
CA SER A 520 10.47 -0.38 0.69
C SER A 520 10.88 -0.10 -0.76
N ALA A 521 12.19 -0.09 -1.05
CA ALA A 521 12.70 0.05 -2.41
C ALA A 521 12.18 -1.07 -3.33
N ALA A 522 12.02 -2.30 -2.84
CA ALA A 522 11.44 -3.40 -3.62
C ALA A 522 9.96 -3.17 -4.01
N LEU A 523 9.20 -2.45 -3.17
CA LEU A 523 7.82 -2.05 -3.49
C LEU A 523 7.82 -0.98 -4.59
N GLU A 524 8.64 0.06 -4.44
CA GLU A 524 8.68 1.19 -5.38
C GLU A 524 9.19 0.79 -6.76
N SER A 525 10.18 -0.10 -6.81
CA SER A 525 10.75 -0.64 -8.05
C SER A 525 9.92 -1.74 -8.73
N ARG A 526 8.68 -1.97 -8.29
CA ARG A 526 7.80 -3.06 -8.80
C ARG A 526 8.38 -4.46 -8.70
N VAL A 527 9.42 -4.65 -7.89
CA VAL A 527 10.11 -5.94 -7.70
C VAL A 527 9.28 -6.89 -6.85
N HIS A 528 8.62 -6.34 -5.83
CA HIS A 528 7.74 -7.05 -4.91
C HIS A 528 6.50 -6.18 -4.64
N PRO A 529 5.62 -5.97 -5.63
CA PRO A 529 4.40 -5.19 -5.47
C PRO A 529 3.49 -5.82 -4.43
N PHE A 530 2.77 -5.00 -3.68
CA PHE A 530 1.92 -5.48 -2.60
C PHE A 530 0.51 -5.71 -3.09
N PHE A 531 -0.05 -6.87 -2.76
CA PHE A 531 -1.44 -7.15 -3.01
C PHE A 531 -1.96 -8.20 -2.05
N ARG A 532 -3.28 -8.19 -1.86
CA ARG A 532 -4.00 -9.23 -1.13
C ARG A 532 -5.16 -9.69 -1.98
N ILE A 533 -5.43 -10.99 -1.98
CA ILE A 533 -6.57 -11.58 -2.68
C ILE A 533 -7.38 -12.33 -1.65
N ASN A 534 -8.54 -11.77 -1.36
CA ASN A 534 -9.50 -12.35 -0.45
C ASN A 534 -10.62 -13.02 -1.26
N PRO A 535 -10.72 -14.37 -1.25
CA PRO A 535 -11.75 -15.08 -2.01
C PRO A 535 -13.19 -14.77 -1.56
N GLU A 536 -13.39 -14.19 -0.38
CA GLU A 536 -14.71 -13.83 0.18
C GLU A 536 -15.13 -12.38 -0.13
N SER A 537 -14.25 -11.53 -0.68
CA SER A 537 -14.55 -10.10 -0.92
C SER A 537 -15.40 -9.82 -2.16
N GLY A 538 -15.75 -10.83 -2.95
CA GLY A 538 -16.59 -10.68 -4.15
C GLY A 538 -16.48 -11.86 -5.10
N ASP A 539 -17.06 -11.72 -6.29
CA ASP A 539 -17.08 -12.78 -7.31
C ASP A 539 -16.02 -12.57 -8.40
N THR A 540 -15.64 -11.31 -8.65
CA THR A 540 -14.62 -10.94 -9.65
C THR A 540 -13.23 -10.79 -9.04
N PHE A 541 -12.18 -10.86 -9.86
CA PHE A 541 -10.81 -10.62 -9.37
C PHE A 541 -10.59 -9.19 -8.87
N ALA A 542 -11.19 -8.19 -9.53
CA ALA A 542 -11.08 -6.79 -9.13
C ALA A 542 -11.69 -6.54 -7.75
N GLU A 543 -12.81 -7.19 -7.41
CA GLU A 543 -13.41 -7.11 -6.07
C GLU A 543 -12.58 -7.85 -5.01
N ARG A 544 -11.96 -8.98 -5.39
CA ARG A 544 -11.17 -9.82 -4.49
C ARG A 544 -9.78 -9.25 -4.20
N MET A 545 -9.22 -8.48 -5.11
CA MET A 545 -7.84 -8.02 -5.05
C MET A 545 -7.73 -6.61 -4.46
N ASN A 546 -7.06 -6.49 -3.32
CA ASN A 546 -6.62 -5.22 -2.77
C ASN A 546 -5.21 -4.90 -3.30
N PHE A 547 -5.07 -3.79 -4.03
CA PHE A 547 -3.84 -3.35 -4.70
C PHE A 547 -3.42 -1.91 -4.34
N SER A 548 -4.15 -1.27 -3.42
CA SER A 548 -4.11 0.18 -3.19
C SER A 548 -2.86 0.70 -2.48
N VAL A 549 -2.05 -0.17 -1.87
CA VAL A 549 -0.86 0.23 -1.09
C VAL A 549 0.35 0.52 -1.98
N ASN A 550 0.31 0.15 -3.26
CA ASN A 550 1.40 0.43 -4.19
C ASN A 550 1.46 1.92 -4.53
N PRO A 551 2.64 2.55 -4.50
CA PRO A 551 2.80 3.96 -4.86
C PRO A 551 2.53 4.17 -6.35
N GLN A 552 1.82 5.25 -6.69
CA GLN A 552 1.45 5.62 -8.07
C GLN A 552 0.98 4.39 -8.87
N PRO A 553 -0.10 3.71 -8.44
CA PRO A 553 -0.47 2.38 -8.92
C PRO A 553 -0.90 2.36 -10.39
N ASP A 554 -1.16 3.52 -10.99
CA ASP A 554 -1.47 3.77 -12.39
C ASP A 554 -0.22 3.94 -13.27
N ARG A 555 0.94 4.27 -12.69
CA ARG A 555 2.19 4.47 -13.44
C ARG A 555 3.01 3.19 -13.56
N ASP A 556 3.82 3.10 -14.61
CA ASP A 556 4.76 1.99 -14.82
C ASP A 556 5.79 1.91 -13.69
N TRP A 557 6.38 3.04 -13.34
CA TRP A 557 7.37 3.18 -12.27
C TRP A 557 6.98 4.29 -11.30
N ALA A 558 7.40 4.16 -10.03
CA ALA A 558 7.28 5.25 -9.07
C ALA A 558 8.24 6.38 -9.46
N THR A 559 7.73 7.60 -9.52
CA THR A 559 8.49 8.81 -9.88
C THR A 559 8.57 9.76 -8.70
N HIS A 560 9.75 10.35 -8.49
CA HIS A 560 9.99 11.24 -7.36
C HIS A 560 10.70 12.51 -7.81
N PRO A 561 10.37 13.66 -7.21
CA PRO A 561 11.12 14.89 -7.42
C PRO A 561 12.53 14.73 -6.86
N PHE A 562 13.50 15.16 -7.64
CA PHE A 562 14.91 15.10 -7.31
C PHE A 562 15.56 16.43 -7.65
N SER A 563 16.53 16.85 -6.84
CA SER A 563 17.21 18.12 -7.03
C SER A 563 18.70 17.96 -6.81
N TYR A 564 19.50 18.50 -7.70
CA TYR A 564 20.95 18.43 -7.67
C TYR A 564 21.56 19.73 -8.19
N ARG A 565 22.86 19.90 -7.97
CA ARG A 565 23.66 20.99 -8.53
C ARG A 565 24.33 20.54 -9.80
N ASP A 566 24.14 21.30 -10.87
CA ASP A 566 24.79 21.05 -12.14
C ASP A 566 26.29 21.41 -12.11
N GLU A 567 26.96 21.30 -13.27
CA GLU A 567 28.39 21.64 -13.42
C GLU A 567 28.67 23.13 -13.11
N SER A 568 27.70 24.01 -13.37
CA SER A 568 27.76 25.46 -13.10
C SER A 568 27.54 25.79 -11.62
N GLY A 569 26.98 24.85 -10.86
CA GLY A 569 26.62 24.99 -9.44
C GLY A 569 25.17 25.43 -9.21
N ASP A 570 24.40 25.60 -10.28
CA ASP A 570 22.98 25.97 -10.27
C ASP A 570 22.12 24.77 -9.88
N VAL A 571 20.99 25.03 -9.23
CA VAL A 571 20.09 23.98 -8.74
C VAL A 571 19.13 23.57 -9.85
N THR A 572 19.20 22.30 -10.24
CA THR A 572 18.31 21.71 -11.24
C THR A 572 17.28 20.82 -10.53
N HIS A 573 16.04 20.91 -10.97
CA HIS A 573 14.93 20.08 -10.50
C HIS A 573 14.51 19.12 -11.62
N THR A 574 14.43 17.83 -11.30
CA THR A 574 14.09 16.77 -12.26
C THR A 574 13.21 15.71 -11.60
N GLU A 575 12.41 14.99 -12.35
CA GLU A 575 11.74 13.77 -11.86
C GLU A 575 12.56 12.53 -12.21
N LEU A 576 12.79 11.66 -11.21
CA LEU A 576 13.46 10.38 -11.41
C LEU A 576 12.50 9.23 -11.19
N ALA A 577 12.45 8.30 -12.13
CA ALA A 577 11.76 7.02 -11.99
C ALA A 577 12.64 6.02 -11.22
N PHE A 578 12.06 5.30 -10.26
CA PHE A 578 12.72 4.23 -9.52
C PHE A 578 12.35 2.87 -10.12
N THR A 579 13.28 2.26 -10.86
CA THR A 579 13.07 1.04 -11.63
C THR A 579 13.63 -0.21 -10.93
N PHE A 580 13.41 -1.39 -11.52
CA PHE A 580 14.08 -2.61 -11.03
C PHE A 580 15.62 -2.52 -11.14
N ALA A 581 16.17 -1.80 -12.12
CA ALA A 581 17.61 -1.60 -12.23
C ALA A 581 18.16 -0.82 -11.02
N ASP A 582 17.44 0.19 -10.55
CA ASP A 582 17.80 0.94 -9.33
C ASP A 582 17.80 0.03 -8.10
N TYR A 583 16.77 -0.82 -7.93
CA TYR A 583 16.77 -1.80 -6.86
C TYR A 583 17.90 -2.83 -6.97
N ALA A 584 18.22 -3.29 -8.18
CA ALA A 584 19.27 -4.27 -8.42
C ALA A 584 20.66 -3.74 -7.98
N LEU A 585 20.90 -2.43 -8.08
CA LEU A 585 22.12 -1.80 -7.60
C LEU A 585 22.33 -1.96 -6.08
N LEU A 586 21.24 -2.10 -5.32
CA LEU A 586 21.30 -2.38 -3.87
C LEU A 586 21.79 -3.80 -3.56
N VAL A 587 21.75 -4.72 -4.53
CA VAL A 587 22.05 -6.13 -4.33
C VAL A 587 23.51 -6.39 -4.73
N PRO A 588 24.42 -6.70 -3.78
CA PRO A 588 25.84 -6.80 -4.08
C PRO A 588 26.21 -7.76 -5.21
N LYS A 589 25.50 -8.90 -5.30
CA LYS A 589 25.71 -9.92 -6.34
C LYS A 589 25.30 -9.48 -7.75
N LEU A 590 24.50 -8.42 -7.87
CA LEU A 590 24.02 -7.93 -9.17
C LEU A 590 24.83 -6.74 -9.70
N ARG A 591 25.83 -6.26 -8.93
CA ARG A 591 26.68 -5.13 -9.36
C ARG A 591 27.46 -5.39 -10.65
N SER A 592 27.73 -6.65 -10.98
CA SER A 592 28.37 -7.03 -12.25
C SER A 592 27.55 -6.62 -13.48
N HIS A 593 26.24 -6.37 -13.33
CA HIS A 593 25.36 -5.88 -14.39
C HIS A 593 25.48 -4.37 -14.65
N PHE A 594 26.38 -3.67 -13.94
CA PHE A 594 26.60 -2.24 -14.07
C PHE A 594 28.06 -1.91 -14.39
N ARG A 595 28.28 -0.85 -15.17
CA ARG A 595 29.57 -0.19 -15.34
C ARG A 595 29.40 1.32 -15.28
N LEU A 596 30.36 2.05 -14.71
CA LEU A 596 30.30 3.50 -14.68
C LEU A 596 30.50 4.06 -16.08
N ILE A 597 29.69 5.05 -16.42
CA ILE A 597 29.84 5.87 -17.63
C ILE A 597 30.77 7.01 -17.24
N PRO A 598 31.82 7.30 -18.04
CA PRO A 598 32.70 8.42 -17.78
C PRO A 598 31.92 9.73 -17.60
N ASP A 599 32.24 10.47 -16.55
CA ASP A 599 31.48 11.67 -16.14
C ASP A 599 31.40 12.72 -17.26
N ASN A 600 32.45 12.82 -18.09
CA ASN A 600 32.58 13.74 -19.22
C ASN A 600 31.94 13.25 -20.53
N PHE A 601 31.21 12.14 -20.53
CA PHE A 601 30.60 11.57 -21.74
C PHE A 601 29.12 11.92 -21.85
N GLU A 602 28.75 12.73 -22.83
CA GLU A 602 27.35 13.02 -23.17
C GLU A 602 27.04 12.53 -24.59
N SER A 603 25.87 11.92 -24.77
CA SER A 603 25.44 11.40 -26.07
C SER A 603 23.93 11.20 -26.07
N ASP A 604 23.29 11.53 -27.20
CA ASP A 604 21.86 11.26 -27.46
C ASP A 604 21.53 9.76 -27.47
N SER A 605 22.55 8.90 -27.51
CA SER A 605 22.37 7.45 -27.42
C SER A 605 22.14 6.98 -25.97
N LEU A 606 22.36 7.81 -24.95
CA LEU A 606 22.10 7.45 -23.56
C LEU A 606 20.63 7.68 -23.22
N SER A 607 19.97 6.70 -22.61
CA SER A 607 18.58 6.83 -22.18
C SER A 607 18.37 6.26 -20.77
N PRO A 608 17.67 6.96 -19.86
CA PRO A 608 17.29 6.39 -18.57
C PRO A 608 16.49 5.10 -18.74
N VAL A 609 16.68 4.10 -17.87
CA VAL A 609 16.02 2.78 -18.01
C VAL A 609 14.50 2.88 -18.22
N ALA A 610 13.82 3.76 -17.49
CA ALA A 610 12.37 3.92 -17.60
C ALA A 610 11.94 4.35 -19.01
N GLU A 611 12.63 5.33 -19.60
CA GLU A 611 12.39 5.84 -20.95
C GLU A 611 12.84 4.83 -22.01
N TYR A 612 13.98 4.18 -21.82
CA TYR A 612 14.45 3.12 -22.71
C TYR A 612 13.39 2.02 -22.90
N LEU A 613 12.64 1.67 -21.86
CA LEU A 613 11.63 0.62 -21.89
C LEU A 613 10.32 1.00 -22.61
N THR A 614 10.05 2.29 -22.85
CA THR A 614 8.86 2.75 -23.61
C THR A 614 9.10 2.73 -25.12
N HIS A 615 10.36 2.81 -25.54
CA HIS A 615 10.76 2.82 -26.94
C HIS A 615 10.48 1.49 -27.65
N ASN A 616 10.20 1.57 -28.96
CA ASN A 616 10.03 0.39 -29.82
C ASN A 616 11.37 -0.40 -29.95
N GLU A 617 11.31 -1.62 -30.49
CA GLU A 617 12.51 -2.46 -30.63
C GLU A 617 13.60 -1.82 -31.50
N THR A 618 13.22 -1.13 -32.58
CA THR A 618 14.17 -0.57 -33.55
C THR A 618 14.99 0.57 -32.95
N THR A 619 14.34 1.51 -32.25
CA THR A 619 14.99 2.63 -31.56
C THR A 619 15.83 2.15 -30.38
N ARG A 620 15.41 1.08 -29.69
CA ARG A 620 16.18 0.53 -28.55
C ARG A 620 17.56 -0.01 -28.93
N PHE A 621 17.77 -0.45 -30.18
CA PHE A 621 19.09 -0.94 -30.62
C PHE A 621 20.15 0.16 -30.70
N SER A 622 19.75 1.40 -30.95
CA SER A 622 20.67 2.55 -31.00
C SER A 622 20.87 3.22 -29.64
N LEU A 623 20.14 2.81 -28.60
CA LEU A 623 20.21 3.41 -27.27
C LEU A 623 20.97 2.52 -26.28
N ILE A 624 21.56 3.16 -25.27
CA ILE A 624 22.30 2.57 -24.16
C ILE A 624 21.57 2.95 -22.86
N PRO A 625 20.98 1.98 -22.15
CA PRO A 625 20.23 2.26 -20.94
C PRO A 625 21.15 2.50 -19.74
N PHE A 626 20.82 3.52 -18.93
CA PHE A 626 21.57 3.83 -17.70
C PHE A 626 20.66 4.15 -16.50
N VAL A 627 21.22 4.04 -15.30
CA VAL A 627 20.63 4.52 -14.04
C VAL A 627 21.51 5.58 -13.39
N TRP A 628 20.90 6.48 -12.62
CA TRP A 628 21.62 7.46 -11.80
C TRP A 628 22.05 6.84 -10.47
N THR A 629 23.34 6.97 -10.18
CA THR A 629 23.96 6.44 -8.97
C THR A 629 24.73 7.53 -8.24
N MET A 630 24.97 7.35 -6.95
CA MET A 630 25.68 8.30 -6.10
C MET A 630 26.68 7.59 -5.20
N ASN A 631 27.87 8.18 -5.07
CA ASN A 631 28.89 7.70 -4.15
C ASN A 631 28.69 8.27 -2.72
N ARG A 632 29.63 7.99 -1.80
CA ARG A 632 29.57 8.54 -0.43
C ARG A 632 29.77 10.04 -0.32
N ASP A 633 30.46 10.63 -1.30
CA ASP A 633 30.80 12.05 -1.33
C ASP A 633 29.67 12.91 -1.91
N ASN A 634 28.47 12.33 -2.09
CA ASN A 634 27.29 12.99 -2.62
C ASN A 634 27.45 13.46 -4.09
N VAL A 635 28.36 12.82 -4.83
CA VAL A 635 28.59 13.05 -6.26
C VAL A 635 27.76 12.08 -7.08
N MET A 636 27.12 12.59 -8.13
CA MET A 636 26.27 11.81 -9.03
C MET A 636 27.06 11.24 -10.21
N HIS A 637 26.84 9.96 -10.49
CA HIS A 637 27.40 9.27 -11.66
C HIS A 637 26.30 8.55 -12.43
N ARG A 638 26.60 8.19 -13.68
CA ARG A 638 25.71 7.35 -14.51
C ARG A 638 26.28 5.95 -14.61
N ALA A 639 25.44 4.93 -14.50
CA ALA A 639 25.85 3.55 -14.65
C ALA A 639 25.08 2.87 -15.78
N VAL A 640 25.80 2.38 -16.80
CA VAL A 640 25.22 1.59 -17.89
C VAL A 640 24.73 0.25 -17.35
N VAL A 641 23.60 -0.23 -17.88
CA VAL A 641 22.93 -1.45 -17.43
C VAL A 641 23.07 -2.54 -18.49
N SER A 642 23.47 -3.76 -18.08
CA SER A 642 23.53 -4.92 -18.98
C SER A 642 22.15 -5.29 -19.56
N ARG A 643 22.13 -5.87 -20.77
CA ARG A 643 20.91 -6.32 -21.44
C ARG A 643 20.13 -7.36 -20.65
N GLU A 644 20.80 -8.27 -19.94
CA GLU A 644 20.13 -9.28 -19.11
C GLU A 644 19.24 -8.63 -18.04
N LEU A 645 19.76 -7.62 -17.34
CA LEU A 645 19.01 -6.89 -16.33
C LEU A 645 17.90 -6.03 -16.94
N ILE A 646 18.10 -5.49 -18.14
CA ILE A 646 17.04 -4.75 -18.86
C ILE A 646 15.88 -5.64 -19.28
N LEU A 647 16.16 -6.86 -19.74
CA LEU A 647 15.11 -7.86 -20.01
C LEU A 647 14.36 -8.22 -18.73
N ALA A 648 15.06 -8.33 -17.60
CA ALA A 648 14.43 -8.55 -16.30
C ALA A 648 13.58 -7.35 -15.85
N CYS A 649 13.99 -6.11 -16.14
CA CYS A 649 13.17 -4.91 -15.90
C CYS A 649 11.89 -4.94 -16.74
N ARG A 650 11.98 -5.35 -18.01
CA ARG A 650 10.79 -5.53 -18.87
C ARG A 650 9.85 -6.62 -18.35
N ASP A 651 10.41 -7.74 -17.86
CA ASP A 651 9.63 -8.80 -17.23
C ASP A 651 8.88 -8.32 -15.98
N ARG A 652 9.55 -7.53 -15.11
CA ARG A 652 8.89 -6.88 -13.95
C ARG A 652 7.76 -5.94 -14.37
N LEU A 653 7.96 -5.18 -15.45
CA LEU A 653 6.94 -4.28 -15.95
C LEU A 653 5.72 -5.04 -16.50
N ASN A 654 5.94 -6.13 -17.26
CA ASN A 654 4.84 -6.98 -17.74
C ASN A 654 4.05 -7.61 -16.57
N TYR A 655 4.76 -8.05 -15.53
CA TYR A 655 4.14 -8.56 -14.29
C TYR A 655 3.30 -7.48 -13.61
N TRP A 656 3.80 -6.24 -13.53
CA TRP A 656 3.09 -5.10 -12.98
C TRP A 656 1.81 -4.78 -13.76
N HIS A 657 1.88 -4.68 -15.09
CA HIS A 657 0.71 -4.44 -15.95
C HIS A 657 -0.37 -5.51 -15.77
N THR A 658 0.03 -6.78 -15.65
CA THR A 658 -0.91 -7.87 -15.39
C THR A 658 -1.59 -7.71 -14.01
N LEU A 659 -0.86 -7.30 -12.97
CA LEU A 659 -1.45 -7.03 -11.66
C LEU A 659 -2.40 -5.83 -11.68
N GLN A 660 -2.06 -4.77 -12.42
CA GLN A 660 -2.94 -3.62 -12.63
C GLN A 660 -4.27 -4.10 -13.24
N GLU A 661 -4.20 -4.87 -14.34
CA GLU A 661 -5.39 -5.37 -15.03
C GLU A 661 -6.27 -6.24 -14.11
N ILE A 662 -5.68 -7.17 -13.35
CA ILE A 662 -6.41 -8.03 -12.39
C ILE A 662 -7.06 -7.20 -11.29
N ALA A 663 -6.40 -6.14 -10.83
CA ALA A 663 -6.93 -5.21 -9.84
C ALA A 663 -7.96 -4.21 -10.40
N GLY A 664 -8.22 -4.24 -11.71
CA GLY A 664 -9.10 -3.26 -12.37
C GLY A 664 -8.46 -1.87 -12.56
N VAL A 665 -7.14 -1.75 -12.38
CA VAL A 665 -6.36 -0.56 -12.67
C VAL A 665 -5.87 -0.66 -14.12
N LYS A 666 -6.03 0.39 -14.95
CA LYS A 666 -5.61 0.37 -16.36
C LYS A 666 -6.03 -0.90 -17.13
N SER A 667 -7.32 -1.19 -17.11
CA SER A 667 -7.85 -2.31 -17.91
C SER A 667 -7.87 -1.92 -19.39
N PRO A 668 -7.24 -2.68 -20.29
CA PRO A 668 -7.27 -2.40 -21.73
C PRO A 668 -8.69 -2.33 -22.29
N HIS A 669 -9.62 -3.11 -21.75
CA HIS A 669 -11.03 -3.09 -22.15
C HIS A 669 -11.73 -1.80 -21.74
N ILE A 670 -11.38 -1.25 -20.57
CA ILE A 670 -11.92 0.03 -20.12
C ILE A 670 -11.32 1.16 -20.98
N GLU A 671 -10.01 1.13 -21.26
CA GLU A 671 -9.35 2.10 -22.12
C GLU A 671 -9.91 2.09 -23.55
N GLN A 672 -10.14 0.90 -24.12
CA GLN A 672 -10.81 0.75 -25.42
C GLN A 672 -12.24 1.30 -25.38
N ALA A 673 -13.02 0.97 -24.35
CA ALA A 673 -14.38 1.48 -24.21
C ALA A 673 -14.41 3.01 -24.06
N ILE A 674 -13.46 3.59 -23.31
CA ILE A 674 -13.28 5.03 -23.20
C ILE A 674 -12.96 5.62 -24.57
N ASN A 675 -11.96 5.08 -25.28
CA ASN A 675 -11.56 5.56 -26.60
C ASN A 675 -12.71 5.49 -27.62
N ASP A 676 -13.42 4.37 -27.70
CA ASP A 676 -14.57 4.20 -28.59
C ASP A 676 -15.70 5.20 -28.26
N THR A 677 -15.93 5.45 -26.97
CA THR A 677 -16.90 6.43 -26.51
C THR A 677 -16.47 7.85 -26.88
N THR A 678 -15.20 8.19 -26.66
CA THR A 678 -14.60 9.49 -27.02
C THR A 678 -14.70 9.73 -28.53
N LEU A 679 -14.33 8.75 -29.36
CA LEU A 679 -14.46 8.82 -30.81
C LEU A 679 -15.92 9.01 -31.25
N THR A 680 -16.87 8.36 -30.58
CA THR A 680 -18.31 8.52 -30.86
C THR A 680 -18.80 9.93 -30.48
N ILE A 681 -18.34 10.45 -29.33
CA ILE A 681 -18.67 11.80 -28.87
C ILE A 681 -18.09 12.85 -29.84
N GLU A 682 -16.83 12.69 -30.26
CA GLU A 682 -16.18 13.56 -31.23
C GLU A 682 -16.87 13.53 -32.59
N ALA A 683 -17.24 12.34 -33.08
CA ALA A 683 -18.00 12.20 -34.32
C ALA A 683 -19.36 12.92 -34.24
N ARG A 684 -20.08 12.80 -33.11
CA ARG A 684 -21.35 13.51 -32.88
C ARG A 684 -21.15 15.02 -32.84
N LYS A 685 -20.15 15.51 -32.07
CA LYS A 685 -19.81 16.94 -31.99
C LYS A 685 -19.45 17.51 -33.36
N ASN A 686 -18.66 16.78 -34.15
CA ASN A 686 -18.30 17.19 -35.50
C ASN A 686 -19.51 17.21 -36.46
N SER A 687 -20.44 16.26 -36.33
CA SER A 687 -21.70 16.29 -37.06
C SER A 687 -22.55 17.51 -36.70
N GLU A 688 -22.74 17.79 -35.40
CA GLU A 688 -23.48 18.96 -34.91
C GLU A 688 -22.84 20.28 -35.38
N ILE A 689 -21.51 20.38 -35.33
CA ILE A 689 -20.76 21.54 -35.87
C ILE A 689 -21.00 21.66 -37.39
N SER A 690 -20.98 20.55 -38.12
CA SER A 690 -21.21 20.56 -39.56
C SER A 690 -22.64 21.01 -39.90
N GLU A 691 -23.65 20.52 -39.16
CA GLU A 691 -25.05 20.92 -39.32
C GLU A 691 -25.23 22.41 -39.01
N LEU A 692 -24.69 22.89 -37.88
CA LEU A 692 -24.72 24.30 -37.53
C LEU A 692 -24.03 25.19 -38.58
N LYS A 693 -22.89 24.76 -39.13
CA LYS A 693 -22.22 25.46 -40.24
C LYS A 693 -23.07 25.48 -41.51
N THR A 694 -23.79 24.40 -41.83
CA THR A 694 -24.70 24.39 -42.98
C THR A 694 -25.92 25.29 -42.78
N VAL A 695 -26.50 25.31 -41.59
CA VAL A 695 -27.61 26.21 -41.25
C VAL A 695 -27.14 27.66 -41.33
N HIS A 696 -26.02 27.99 -40.71
CA HIS A 696 -25.47 29.35 -40.73
C HIS A 696 -25.13 29.82 -42.15
N THR A 697 -24.52 28.96 -42.98
CA THR A 697 -24.25 29.32 -44.39
C THR A 697 -25.54 29.53 -45.19
N SER A 698 -26.59 28.75 -44.92
CA SER A 698 -27.90 28.96 -45.54
C SER A 698 -28.56 30.27 -45.11
N GLU A 699 -28.49 30.62 -43.82
CA GLU A 699 -29.00 31.90 -43.28
C GLU A 699 -28.24 33.09 -43.89
N LEU A 700 -26.92 32.99 -44.03
CA LEU A 700 -26.12 34.03 -44.69
C LEU A 700 -26.49 34.20 -46.17
N GLN A 701 -26.78 33.11 -46.89
CA GLN A 701 -27.24 33.17 -48.27
C GLN A 701 -28.63 33.80 -48.38
N GLU A 702 -29.56 33.48 -47.47
CA GLU A 702 -30.87 34.14 -47.41
C GLU A 702 -30.74 35.64 -47.15
N LEU A 703 -29.92 36.04 -46.16
CA LEU A 703 -29.67 37.44 -45.85
C LEU A 703 -29.03 38.19 -47.03
N GLN A 704 -28.09 37.57 -47.76
CA GLN A 704 -27.50 38.14 -48.97
C GLN A 704 -28.53 38.31 -50.09
N ASN A 705 -29.39 37.31 -50.33
CA ASN A 705 -30.45 37.38 -51.33
C ASN A 705 -31.48 38.46 -51.00
N ASP A 706 -31.87 38.58 -49.74
CA ASP A 706 -32.77 39.63 -49.24
C ASP A 706 -32.16 41.03 -49.38
N ALA A 707 -30.88 41.19 -49.02
CA ALA A 707 -30.15 42.43 -49.20
C ALA A 707 -30.07 42.83 -50.68
N THR A 708 -29.74 41.88 -51.55
CA THR A 708 -29.65 42.09 -53.01
C THR A 708 -31.01 42.49 -53.59
N THR A 709 -32.09 41.86 -53.13
CA THR A 709 -33.47 42.19 -53.53
C THR A 709 -33.86 43.60 -53.10
N LYS A 710 -33.52 44.00 -51.87
CA LYS A 710 -33.76 45.36 -51.36
C LYS A 710 -32.96 46.42 -52.15
N VAL A 711 -31.70 46.16 -52.46
CA VAL A 711 -30.85 47.06 -53.25
C VAL A 711 -31.40 47.22 -54.67
N MET A 712 -31.82 46.13 -55.32
CA MET A 712 -32.48 46.20 -56.63
C MET A 712 -33.79 46.99 -56.58
N GLY A 713 -34.57 46.84 -55.50
CA GLY A 713 -35.76 47.65 -55.26
C GLY A 713 -35.46 49.16 -55.14
N GLN A 714 -34.41 49.53 -54.42
CA GLN A 714 -33.97 50.92 -54.31
C GLN A 714 -33.41 51.47 -55.61
N LEU A 715 -32.63 50.69 -56.37
CA LEU A 715 -32.13 51.07 -57.70
C LEU A 715 -33.27 51.26 -58.69
N ALA A 716 -34.30 50.40 -58.66
CA ALA A 716 -35.51 50.58 -59.45
C ALA A 716 -36.26 51.87 -59.05
N GLN A 717 -36.27 52.20 -57.76
CA GLN A 717 -36.91 53.42 -57.25
C GLN A 717 -36.13 54.70 -57.63
N VAL A 718 -34.80 54.62 -57.71
CA VAL A 718 -33.94 55.72 -58.20
C VAL A 718 -34.05 55.87 -59.72
N LEU A 719 -34.14 54.78 -60.48
CA LEU A 719 -34.35 54.80 -61.93
C LEU A 719 -35.77 55.27 -62.30
N MET A 720 -36.75 55.10 -61.42
CA MET A 720 -38.10 55.67 -61.56
C MET A 720 -38.20 57.16 -61.16
N GLY A 721 -37.06 57.83 -60.99
CA GLY A 721 -36.86 59.23 -61.38
C GLY A 721 -37.63 60.30 -60.59
N MET A 722 -36.97 60.92 -59.62
CA MET A 722 -37.26 62.30 -59.19
C MET A 722 -36.00 62.96 -58.61
N ASN A 723 -35.42 63.90 -59.36
CA ASN A 723 -34.53 64.97 -58.88
C ASN A 723 -34.77 66.20 -59.77
N PRO A 724 -34.76 67.44 -59.25
CA PRO A 724 -33.60 68.30 -59.58
C PRO A 724 -33.23 69.45 -58.59
N ALA A 725 -31.90 69.71 -58.53
CA ALA A 725 -31.16 70.99 -58.66
C ALA A 725 -31.35 72.14 -57.61
N ALA A 726 -30.42 73.08 -57.31
CA ALA A 726 -29.23 73.61 -58.00
C ALA A 726 -28.34 74.54 -57.09
N MET A 727 -27.01 74.58 -57.36
CA MET A 727 -26.08 75.74 -57.51
C MET A 727 -25.69 76.69 -56.33
N GLN A 728 -24.49 77.34 -56.21
CA GLN A 728 -23.34 77.65 -57.11
C GLN A 728 -22.07 78.22 -56.34
N GLY A 729 -20.84 78.01 -56.88
CA GLY A 729 -19.60 78.85 -56.94
C GLY A 729 -18.77 79.24 -55.68
N ASP A 730 -17.44 79.47 -55.66
CA ASP A 730 -16.36 79.52 -56.67
C ASP A 730 -14.94 79.59 -56.01
N SER A 731 -13.91 79.14 -56.74
CA SER A 731 -12.46 79.45 -56.74
C SER A 731 -11.45 79.01 -55.63
N THR A 732 -10.19 78.85 -56.09
CA THR A 732 -9.11 77.92 -55.70
C THR A 732 -7.90 78.52 -54.97
N SER A 733 -7.28 77.81 -54.01
CA SER A 733 -5.82 77.51 -53.91
C SER A 733 -5.44 76.65 -52.70
N SER A 734 -5.09 75.39 -52.98
CA SER A 734 -4.11 74.48 -52.32
C SER A 734 -3.99 74.39 -50.79
N ARG A 735 -4.36 73.21 -50.25
CA ARG A 735 -3.48 72.31 -49.47
C ARG A 735 -4.20 70.96 -49.22
N ASN A 736 -3.58 69.87 -49.68
CA ASN A 736 -4.06 68.50 -49.51
C ASN A 736 -4.17 68.10 -48.04
N SER A 737 -5.32 67.55 -47.69
CA SER A 737 -5.66 66.98 -46.40
C SER A 737 -5.35 65.49 -46.35
N SER A 738 -4.81 65.05 -45.23
CA SER A 738 -4.71 63.67 -44.79
C SER A 738 -5.69 63.45 -43.65
N ILE A 739 -6.60 62.47 -43.80
CA ILE A 739 -7.53 61.98 -42.78
C ILE A 739 -7.60 60.43 -42.94
N PRO A 740 -7.81 59.69 -41.84
CA PRO A 740 -7.26 58.36 -41.60
C PRO A 740 -8.26 57.21 -41.77
N GLN A 741 -7.72 56.00 -41.73
CA GLN A 741 -8.42 54.71 -41.78
C GLN A 741 -8.68 54.15 -40.38
N SER A 742 -9.89 53.61 -40.17
CA SER A 742 -10.18 52.44 -39.35
C SER A 742 -10.85 51.44 -40.32
N SER A 743 -10.49 50.17 -40.40
CA SER A 743 -10.69 49.05 -39.47
C SER A 743 -11.49 47.98 -40.21
N SER A 744 -10.92 46.78 -40.37
CA SER A 744 -11.56 45.45 -40.26
C SER A 744 -10.84 44.40 -41.15
N GLU A 745 -10.06 43.51 -40.52
CA GLU A 745 -10.28 42.04 -40.42
C GLU A 745 -11.35 41.42 -41.37
N THR A 746 -11.24 40.23 -41.99
CA THR A 746 -10.39 39.03 -41.87
C THR A 746 -10.59 38.15 -43.14
N GLU A 747 -9.74 37.13 -43.29
CA GLU A 747 -10.04 35.80 -43.90
C GLU A 747 -10.06 35.56 -45.43
N SER A 748 -9.04 34.78 -45.84
CA SER A 748 -9.14 33.41 -46.41
C SER A 748 -9.34 33.17 -47.92
N SER A 749 -8.35 32.42 -48.44
CA SER A 749 -8.40 31.33 -49.43
C SER A 749 -8.20 31.61 -50.93
N SER A 750 -7.34 30.72 -51.47
CA SER A 750 -6.78 30.51 -52.83
C SER A 750 -7.84 30.26 -53.93
N PRO A 751 -7.54 30.26 -55.26
CA PRO A 751 -6.68 29.21 -55.87
C PRO A 751 -5.87 29.53 -57.15
N ALA A 752 -4.77 28.79 -57.28
CA ALA A 752 -4.25 28.07 -58.47
C ALA A 752 -3.79 28.77 -59.78
N GLU A 753 -2.68 28.20 -60.29
CA GLU A 753 -2.19 28.08 -61.68
C GLU A 753 -1.46 29.26 -62.35
N SER A 754 -0.13 29.15 -62.51
CA SER A 754 0.54 28.63 -63.73
C SER A 754 1.96 29.22 -63.97
N GLU A 755 2.88 28.29 -64.23
CA GLU A 755 4.00 28.32 -65.21
C GLU A 755 5.23 29.25 -65.08
N GLU A 756 6.36 28.57 -64.89
CA GLU A 756 7.62 28.61 -65.67
C GLU A 756 8.68 29.73 -65.53
N SER A 757 9.91 29.23 -65.31
CA SER A 757 11.21 29.65 -65.90
C SER A 757 12.20 30.50 -65.09
N ALA A 758 13.18 29.78 -64.52
CA ALA A 758 14.62 29.83 -64.81
C ALA A 758 15.55 30.99 -64.36
N THR A 759 16.68 30.54 -63.79
CA THR A 759 18.07 31.06 -63.72
C THR A 759 18.51 32.05 -62.63
N GLU A 760 19.40 31.53 -61.75
CA GLU A 760 20.73 32.01 -61.28
C GLU A 760 20.87 33.50 -60.88
N ASP A 761 21.39 33.91 -59.72
CA ASP A 761 22.67 33.52 -59.11
C ASP A 761 22.80 34.05 -57.65
N ASN A 762 23.38 33.20 -56.78
CA ASN A 762 24.25 33.42 -55.60
C ASN A 762 24.08 34.61 -54.61
N SER A 763 23.88 34.31 -53.30
CA SER A 763 24.89 34.38 -52.21
C SER A 763 24.30 34.62 -50.80
N GLU A 764 24.69 33.73 -49.86
CA GLU A 764 24.89 33.94 -48.40
C GLU A 764 23.75 34.44 -47.49
N GLN A 765 23.19 33.55 -46.65
CA GLN A 765 23.35 33.53 -45.17
C GLN A 765 22.38 32.53 -44.50
N SER A 766 22.89 31.83 -43.49
CA SER A 766 22.23 30.81 -42.66
C SER A 766 21.09 31.37 -41.79
N GLU A 767 19.96 30.68 -41.76
CA GLU A 767 18.96 30.77 -40.68
C GLU A 767 18.88 29.43 -39.94
N THR A 768 19.28 29.45 -38.67
CA THR A 768 18.97 28.47 -37.65
C THR A 768 17.55 28.72 -37.12
N VAL A 769 16.62 27.80 -37.33
CA VAL A 769 15.32 27.81 -36.66
C VAL A 769 15.44 26.96 -35.40
N ALA A 770 15.38 27.64 -34.25
CA ALA A 770 15.18 27.03 -32.94
C ALA A 770 13.74 26.51 -32.84
N ALA A 771 13.57 25.25 -32.42
CA ALA A 771 12.26 24.72 -32.05
C ALA A 771 11.95 25.11 -30.60
N SER A 772 10.88 25.88 -30.42
CA SER A 772 10.31 26.29 -29.13
C SER A 772 9.51 25.16 -28.49
N GLU A 773 9.56 25.10 -27.15
CA GLU A 773 8.71 24.28 -26.27
C GLU A 773 7.20 24.48 -26.55
N PRO A 774 6.33 23.49 -26.27
CA PRO A 774 4.88 23.69 -26.40
C PRO A 774 4.37 24.58 -25.25
N ALA A 775 3.75 25.70 -25.61
CA ALA A 775 3.07 26.59 -24.67
C ALA A 775 1.81 25.90 -24.10
N ALA A 776 1.64 25.96 -22.77
CA ALA A 776 0.42 25.52 -22.10
C ALA A 776 -0.80 26.31 -22.60
N GLU A 777 -1.91 25.62 -22.89
CA GLU A 777 -3.17 26.25 -23.27
C GLU A 777 -3.79 26.96 -22.06
N VAL A 778 -3.76 28.30 -22.05
CA VAL A 778 -4.42 29.14 -21.02
C VAL A 778 -5.90 29.29 -21.39
N SER A 779 -6.81 28.91 -20.49
CA SER A 779 -8.26 29.13 -20.66
C SER A 779 -8.56 30.63 -20.77
N GLU A 780 -9.32 31.03 -21.80
CA GLU A 780 -9.70 32.44 -22.02
C GLU A 780 -10.68 32.95 -20.95
N ASP A 781 -11.59 32.09 -20.47
CA ASP A 781 -12.62 32.46 -19.48
C ASP A 781 -12.22 32.12 -18.02
N PRO A 782 -12.61 32.94 -17.04
CA PRO A 782 -12.42 32.65 -15.62
C PRO A 782 -13.34 31.51 -15.15
N TRP A 783 -12.81 30.60 -14.33
CA TRP A 783 -13.57 29.46 -13.82
C TRP A 783 -13.10 28.98 -12.45
N ILE A 784 -13.89 28.11 -11.81
CA ILE A 784 -13.57 27.50 -10.52
C ILE A 784 -13.73 25.98 -10.61
N GLU A 785 -12.71 25.23 -10.17
CA GLU A 785 -12.79 23.80 -9.90
C GLU A 785 -13.70 23.57 -8.68
N THR A 786 -15.00 23.67 -8.94
CA THR A 786 -16.07 23.72 -7.92
C THR A 786 -16.00 22.49 -7.00
N MET A 787 -15.56 21.34 -7.52
CA MET A 787 -15.37 20.09 -6.77
C MET A 787 -14.27 20.16 -5.70
N LEU A 788 -13.27 21.04 -5.86
CA LEU A 788 -12.17 21.23 -4.90
C LEU A 788 -12.47 22.34 -3.88
N CYS A 789 -13.60 23.03 -3.97
CA CYS A 789 -13.97 24.10 -3.06
C CYS A 789 -14.14 23.58 -1.62
N THR A 790 -13.48 24.24 -0.66
CA THR A 790 -13.51 23.89 0.78
C THR A 790 -14.49 24.74 1.61
N THR A 791 -15.31 25.58 0.97
CA THR A 791 -16.30 26.47 1.62
C THR A 791 -15.69 27.40 2.69
N CYS A 792 -14.50 27.96 2.44
CA CYS A 792 -13.83 28.88 3.38
C CYS A 792 -14.51 30.26 3.47
N ASN A 793 -15.37 30.62 2.51
CA ASN A 793 -16.06 31.90 2.32
C ASN A 793 -15.18 33.09 1.89
N ASP A 794 -13.88 32.90 1.63
CA ASP A 794 -12.96 34.01 1.32
C ASP A 794 -13.34 34.72 0.01
N CYS A 795 -13.60 33.99 -1.07
CA CYS A 795 -14.01 34.58 -2.36
C CYS A 795 -15.41 35.21 -2.29
N THR A 796 -16.37 34.57 -1.61
CA THR A 796 -17.73 35.10 -1.46
C THR A 796 -17.81 36.33 -0.56
N ASN A 797 -16.89 36.46 0.42
CA ASN A 797 -16.76 37.68 1.23
C ASN A 797 -16.15 38.84 0.45
N MET A 798 -15.31 38.54 -0.55
CA MET A 798 -14.69 39.53 -1.42
C MET A 798 -15.70 40.14 -2.39
N ASN A 799 -16.38 39.29 -3.18
CA ASN A 799 -17.42 39.74 -4.10
C ASN A 799 -18.60 38.74 -4.13
N PRO A 800 -19.68 38.98 -3.36
CA PRO A 800 -20.82 38.08 -3.27
C PRO A 800 -21.74 38.11 -4.51
N GLN A 801 -21.50 38.99 -5.48
CA GLN A 801 -22.20 39.00 -6.76
C GLN A 801 -21.47 38.17 -7.81
N MET A 802 -20.14 38.15 -7.76
CA MET A 802 -19.30 37.35 -8.65
C MET A 802 -19.22 35.87 -8.22
N PHE A 803 -19.03 35.62 -6.91
CA PHE A 803 -18.89 34.26 -6.37
C PHE A 803 -20.13 33.86 -5.56
N VAL A 804 -20.76 32.75 -5.93
CA VAL A 804 -21.97 32.24 -5.27
C VAL A 804 -21.81 30.76 -4.95
N TYR A 805 -22.42 30.30 -3.86
CA TYR A 805 -22.47 28.89 -3.50
C TYR A 805 -23.65 28.19 -4.21
N ASN A 806 -23.39 27.00 -4.74
CA ASN A 806 -24.45 26.09 -5.21
C ASN A 806 -25.14 25.37 -4.02
N ASP A 807 -26.11 24.50 -4.32
CA ASP A 807 -26.85 23.74 -3.31
C ASP A 807 -25.96 22.83 -2.43
N ASP A 808 -24.80 22.40 -2.96
CA ASP A 808 -23.81 21.57 -2.28
C ASP A 808 -22.75 22.41 -1.51
N LYS A 809 -22.92 23.74 -1.42
CA LYS A 809 -22.00 24.70 -0.77
C LYS A 809 -20.61 24.79 -1.40
N GLN A 810 -20.52 24.57 -2.70
CA GLN A 810 -19.30 24.79 -3.49
C GLN A 810 -19.41 26.09 -4.29
N ALA A 811 -18.32 26.88 -4.28
CA ALA A 811 -18.31 28.18 -4.93
C ALA A 811 -18.18 28.02 -6.45
N TYR A 812 -18.96 28.81 -7.20
CA TYR A 812 -18.84 28.96 -8.64
C TYR A 812 -18.95 30.46 -9.01
N ILE A 813 -18.53 30.82 -10.23
CA ILE A 813 -18.64 32.19 -10.73
C ILE A 813 -20.03 32.37 -11.33
N ALA A 814 -20.85 33.22 -10.72
CA ALA A 814 -22.21 33.50 -11.17
C ALA A 814 -22.26 34.57 -12.27
N ASP A 815 -21.43 35.62 -12.14
CA ASP A 815 -21.25 36.65 -13.17
C ASP A 815 -19.79 37.15 -13.17
N PRO A 816 -18.99 36.77 -14.17
CA PRO A 816 -17.60 37.22 -14.31
C PRO A 816 -17.46 38.74 -14.46
N ASN A 817 -18.50 39.45 -14.90
CA ASN A 817 -18.47 40.91 -15.11
C ASN A 817 -18.89 41.70 -13.87
N ALA A 818 -19.24 41.03 -12.76
CA ALA A 818 -19.71 41.67 -11.54
C ALA A 818 -18.57 42.25 -10.66
N GLY A 819 -17.32 42.23 -11.13
CA GLY A 819 -16.15 42.82 -10.46
C GLY A 819 -14.96 42.98 -11.40
N THR A 820 -13.78 43.32 -10.86
CA THR A 820 -12.57 43.58 -11.65
C THR A 820 -11.71 42.34 -11.81
N TYR A 821 -10.79 42.34 -12.78
CA TYR A 821 -9.83 41.26 -12.95
C TYR A 821 -8.90 41.13 -11.73
N ALA A 822 -8.57 42.25 -11.08
CA ALA A 822 -7.81 42.25 -9.83
C ALA A 822 -8.50 41.44 -8.71
N GLU A 823 -9.83 41.54 -8.58
CA GLU A 823 -10.60 40.77 -7.60
C GLU A 823 -10.57 39.26 -7.90
N LEU A 824 -10.56 38.85 -9.17
CA LEU A 824 -10.41 37.44 -9.57
C LEU A 824 -9.03 36.90 -9.18
N VAL A 825 -7.97 37.66 -9.45
CA VAL A 825 -6.59 37.28 -9.12
C VAL A 825 -6.38 37.22 -7.60
N GLU A 826 -6.89 38.19 -6.85
CA GLU A 826 -6.78 38.21 -5.39
C GLU A 826 -7.59 37.07 -4.75
N ALA A 827 -8.78 36.76 -5.28
CA ALA A 827 -9.56 35.61 -4.85
C ALA A 827 -8.81 34.28 -5.09
N ALA A 828 -8.10 34.14 -6.22
CA ALA A 828 -7.28 32.97 -6.50
C ALA A 828 -6.07 32.82 -5.57
N GLU A 829 -5.40 33.94 -5.24
CA GLU A 829 -4.28 33.96 -4.30
C GLU A 829 -4.68 33.62 -2.86
N ILE A 830 -5.86 34.06 -2.42
CA ILE A 830 -6.36 33.83 -1.05
C ILE A 830 -7.00 32.44 -0.91
N CYS A 831 -7.51 31.86 -1.99
CA CYS A 831 -8.21 30.56 -1.97
C CYS A 831 -7.32 29.44 -1.39
N PRO A 832 -7.66 28.85 -0.22
CA PRO A 832 -6.85 27.81 0.40
C PRO A 832 -6.71 26.55 -0.44
N SER A 833 -7.73 26.24 -1.25
CA SER A 833 -7.75 25.10 -2.18
C SER A 833 -7.18 25.43 -3.55
N ARG A 834 -6.81 26.70 -3.83
CA ARG A 834 -6.27 27.17 -5.11
C ARG A 834 -7.09 26.73 -6.34
N CYS A 835 -8.40 26.61 -6.16
CA CYS A 835 -9.32 26.07 -7.16
C CYS A 835 -9.97 27.17 -8.02
N ILE A 836 -9.48 28.41 -7.98
CA ILE A 836 -10.01 29.55 -8.75
C ILE A 836 -8.98 29.90 -9.82
N HIS A 837 -9.43 29.97 -11.07
CA HIS A 837 -8.62 30.21 -12.25
C HIS A 837 -9.10 31.53 -12.89
N PRO A 838 -8.33 32.64 -12.73
CA PRO A 838 -8.75 33.96 -13.21
C PRO A 838 -8.91 34.11 -14.74
N GLY A 839 -8.34 33.23 -15.55
CA GLY A 839 -8.42 33.30 -17.02
C GLY A 839 -7.70 34.53 -17.59
N LEU A 840 -8.15 35.03 -18.74
CA LEU A 840 -7.69 36.30 -19.31
C LEU A 840 -8.57 37.48 -18.83
N PRO A 841 -8.03 38.71 -18.75
CA PRO A 841 -8.82 39.86 -18.35
C PRO A 841 -9.91 40.19 -19.37
N LEU A 842 -11.17 40.16 -18.93
CA LEU A 842 -12.34 40.51 -19.74
C LEU A 842 -12.42 42.02 -20.07
N ASN A 843 -11.78 42.87 -19.26
CA ASN A 843 -11.73 44.31 -19.46
C ASN A 843 -10.28 44.79 -19.69
N SER A 844 -9.96 45.12 -20.95
CA SER A 844 -8.62 45.55 -21.38
C SER A 844 -8.24 46.98 -20.94
N SER A 845 -9.12 47.69 -20.23
CA SER A 845 -8.89 49.07 -19.77
C SER A 845 -8.62 49.19 -18.27
N GLU A 846 -8.40 48.07 -17.55
CA GLU A 846 -8.04 48.09 -16.12
C GLU A 846 -6.57 48.51 -15.91
N ALA A 847 -6.31 49.21 -14.81
CA ALA A 847 -4.95 49.60 -14.43
C ALA A 847 -4.12 48.37 -14.01
N ASP A 848 -2.81 48.41 -14.27
CA ASP A 848 -1.84 47.38 -13.86
C ASP A 848 -2.10 45.97 -14.41
N LEU A 849 -2.73 45.88 -15.60
CA LEU A 849 -3.12 44.62 -16.26
C LEU A 849 -1.96 43.64 -16.47
N ASP A 850 -0.80 44.13 -16.91
CA ASP A 850 0.37 43.29 -17.19
C ASP A 850 0.88 42.58 -15.91
N GLU A 851 0.88 43.28 -14.77
CA GLU A 851 1.26 42.74 -13.47
C GLU A 851 0.23 41.73 -12.95
N LEU A 852 -1.06 41.98 -13.19
CA LEU A 852 -2.13 41.06 -12.82
C LEU A 852 -2.12 39.77 -13.66
N ILE A 853 -1.78 39.86 -14.95
CA ILE A 853 -1.63 38.67 -15.82
C ILE A 853 -0.45 37.81 -15.35
N GLU A 854 0.68 38.41 -14.99
CA GLU A 854 1.84 37.68 -14.46
C GLU A 854 1.50 36.96 -13.14
N ARG A 855 0.74 37.62 -12.26
CA ARG A 855 0.27 37.02 -10.99
C ARG A 855 -0.79 35.93 -11.18
N ALA A 856 -1.61 36.01 -12.22
CA ALA A 856 -2.61 35.00 -12.55
C ALA A 856 -2.03 33.75 -13.22
N ALA A 857 -0.89 33.88 -13.91
CA ALA A 857 -0.24 32.80 -14.66
C ALA A 857 -0.10 31.46 -13.91
N PRO A 858 0.35 31.40 -12.64
CA PRO A 858 0.45 30.13 -11.91
C PRO A 858 -0.90 29.47 -11.59
N PHE A 859 -1.99 30.24 -11.59
CA PHE A 859 -3.34 29.73 -11.32
C PHE A 859 -4.07 29.33 -12.61
N ASN A 860 -3.62 29.79 -13.78
CA ASN A 860 -4.26 29.51 -15.07
C ASN A 860 -3.70 28.27 -15.79
N GLN A 861 -2.75 27.55 -15.19
CA GLN A 861 -2.19 26.31 -15.73
C GLN A 861 -3.15 25.15 -15.46
N ILE A 862 -3.62 24.51 -16.53
CA ILE A 862 -4.50 23.31 -16.51
C ILE A 862 -3.67 22.06 -16.30
#